data_AF-R6JXK0-F1
#
_entry.id   AF-R6JXK0-F1
#
_cell.length_a   1.000
_cell.length_b   1.000
_cell.length_c   1.000
_cell.angle_alpha   90.00
_cell.angle_beta   90.00
_cell.angle_gamma   90.00
#
_symmetry.space_group_name_H-M   'P 1'
#
loop_
_entity.id
_entity.type
_entity.pdbx_description
1 polymer ?
#
loop_
_entity_poly.entity_id
_entity_poly.type
_entity_poly.pdbx_seq_one_letter_code
_entity_poly.pdbx_strand_id
1 'polypeptide(L)'
;MKENYRCIVKKITAVVLMVIVLICTQYGYTGVLQVKAEDSIIATGYVNYDVTDLRIRTKPVNGSIVTKVNGGFKFDIYEEVSTSSTYTWYSIGFYLDGEYTRGYITSQYTTKDKKSDYKPDNNFEDYLNAQNFPTSYRESLRQLHEQYPLWVFVADHNGRDWDTMVNAQNVIGRSLIYSSADASWKSTAASCYNWETGEYTILDSGGWVQASEGLIKYALDPRNFLNDTYIFMFESLSYDSSVHNTEGVRNIISGTFMENSSHDLDGYDYASLLMYAGEVSKVSPYHLATRIIQEQGANGAGNEISGNVSGYKGYYNYYSQNAYASGGLSAVQNGLKYAMQTDDTNMRPWNTRYRAVVGGAINLGKWYINRGQDTIYYEKFDIKNFSHQYMTNVLAPRSEATRAKKAYSTSTLNNTTFKFTIPVYDNMPSSRCVIPDGNKSSNNWLRGLSVDGYSLTPTFAADTTDYSLIVDNDVTGIDVSASAADTNASVSGRGSHELSVGDNTINIVVTAEDGTTRTYTINVVRKKAENPEPVKPDNGNNNNNNSSGESDGFSSNLNVDNDNGIVTGVGVGSSVESILNGITYTNGCYGKLLNSSGSECAADDTVATGNKLVIYKKDGSIYAQYDVVIYGDVNGDGRITSMDMLYIKRHILYIKTLSGAYLLAADTNKDSDVTSMDMLYIKRHILDIKYIQQ
;
A
#
# COMPACT_ATOMS: atom_id res chain seq x y z
N MET A 1 22.58 -5.76 -47.29
CA MET A 1 21.63 -6.84 -47.69
C MET A 1 20.48 -7.10 -46.71
N LYS A 2 20.50 -6.67 -45.43
CA LYS A 2 19.38 -6.87 -44.49
C LYS A 2 18.29 -5.77 -44.50
N GLU A 3 18.56 -4.57 -45.01
CA GLU A 3 17.53 -3.50 -45.10
C GLU A 3 16.60 -3.63 -46.32
N ASN A 4 17.09 -4.15 -47.45
CA ASN A 4 16.26 -4.37 -48.63
C ASN A 4 15.21 -5.49 -48.44
N TYR A 5 15.47 -6.47 -47.57
CA TYR A 5 14.52 -7.55 -47.29
C TYR A 5 13.28 -7.07 -46.52
N ARG A 6 13.42 -6.13 -45.57
CA ARG A 6 12.27 -5.59 -44.80
C ARG A 6 11.35 -4.72 -45.66
N CYS A 7 11.90 -4.00 -46.65
CA CYS A 7 11.11 -3.19 -47.57
C CYS A 7 10.36 -4.05 -48.60
N ILE A 8 10.99 -5.13 -49.08
CA ILE A 8 10.36 -6.10 -50.00
C ILE A 8 9.26 -6.89 -49.29
N VAL A 9 9.48 -7.34 -48.05
CA VAL A 9 8.46 -8.04 -47.25
C VAL A 9 7.25 -7.13 -46.99
N LYS A 10 7.44 -5.87 -46.57
CA LYS A 10 6.31 -4.92 -46.38
C LYS A 10 5.52 -4.66 -47.67
N LYS A 11 6.17 -4.60 -48.83
CA LYS A 11 5.48 -4.46 -50.13
C LYS A 11 4.72 -5.72 -50.54
N ILE A 12 5.27 -6.92 -50.27
CA ILE A 12 4.59 -8.20 -50.54
C ILE A 12 3.38 -8.37 -49.60
N THR A 13 3.48 -8.02 -48.32
CA THR A 13 2.35 -8.11 -47.37
C THR A 13 1.21 -7.15 -47.74
N ALA A 14 1.53 -5.93 -48.20
CA ALA A 14 0.53 -4.95 -48.65
C ALA A 14 -0.18 -5.38 -49.94
N VAL A 15 0.54 -6.01 -50.88
CA VAL A 15 -0.04 -6.55 -52.11
C VAL A 15 -0.92 -7.77 -51.82
N VAL A 16 -0.52 -8.65 -50.89
CA VAL A 16 -1.36 -9.78 -50.45
C VAL A 16 -2.62 -9.31 -49.73
N LEU A 17 -2.54 -8.27 -48.89
CA LEU A 17 -3.72 -7.66 -48.25
C LEU A 17 -4.65 -6.98 -49.26
N MET A 18 -4.13 -6.30 -50.27
CA MET A 18 -4.95 -5.74 -51.36
C MET A 18 -5.63 -6.84 -52.19
N VAL A 19 -4.93 -7.94 -52.49
CA VAL A 19 -5.50 -9.08 -53.24
C VAL A 19 -6.58 -9.80 -52.43
N ILE A 20 -6.43 -9.92 -51.11
CA ILE A 20 -7.47 -10.46 -50.21
C ILE A 20 -8.71 -9.55 -50.18
N VAL A 21 -8.53 -8.23 -50.12
CA VAL A 21 -9.64 -7.25 -50.17
C VAL A 21 -10.34 -7.24 -51.54
N LEU A 22 -9.60 -7.46 -52.64
CA LEU A 22 -10.17 -7.61 -53.98
C LEU A 22 -10.94 -8.94 -54.17
N ILE A 23 -10.46 -10.03 -53.57
CA ILE A 23 -11.16 -11.33 -53.61
C ILE A 23 -12.42 -11.29 -52.74
N CYS A 24 -12.38 -10.62 -51.58
CA CYS A 24 -13.56 -10.44 -50.71
C CYS A 24 -14.63 -9.51 -51.32
N THR A 25 -14.26 -8.60 -52.22
CA THR A 25 -15.22 -7.74 -52.93
C THR A 25 -15.80 -8.37 -54.19
N GLN A 26 -15.14 -9.39 -54.78
CA GLN A 26 -15.63 -10.10 -55.98
C GLN A 26 -16.46 -11.36 -55.69
N TYR A 27 -16.30 -11.98 -54.52
CA TYR A 27 -17.14 -13.11 -54.09
C TYR A 27 -17.94 -12.69 -52.87
N GLY A 28 -19.15 -12.15 -53.12
CA GLY A 28 -20.07 -11.71 -52.08
C GLY A 28 -20.37 -12.80 -51.06
N TYR A 29 -19.58 -12.85 -50.00
CA TYR A 29 -19.86 -13.62 -48.79
C TYR A 29 -20.62 -12.73 -47.82
N THR A 30 -21.95 -12.75 -47.92
CA THR A 30 -22.84 -12.25 -46.87
C THR A 30 -22.95 -13.31 -45.78
N GLY A 31 -21.94 -13.40 -44.93
CA GLY A 31 -22.04 -14.07 -43.64
C GLY A 31 -22.21 -13.00 -42.57
N VAL A 32 -23.44 -12.78 -42.10
CA VAL A 32 -23.69 -11.97 -40.91
C VAL A 32 -23.18 -12.77 -39.71
N LEU A 33 -21.92 -12.58 -39.36
CA LEU A 33 -21.45 -12.83 -38.01
C LEU A 33 -22.04 -11.70 -37.15
N GLN A 34 -23.09 -12.03 -36.40
CA GLN A 34 -23.56 -11.16 -35.33
C GLN A 34 -22.56 -11.28 -34.18
N VAL A 35 -21.42 -10.61 -34.33
CA VAL A 35 -20.54 -10.28 -33.21
C VAL A 35 -21.31 -9.27 -32.38
N LYS A 36 -21.67 -9.62 -31.14
CA LYS A 36 -22.11 -8.61 -30.16
C LYS A 36 -21.02 -7.55 -30.12
N ALA A 37 -21.37 -6.30 -30.44
CA ALA A 37 -20.45 -5.18 -30.33
C ALA A 37 -19.77 -5.21 -28.95
N GLU A 38 -18.45 -5.06 -28.91
CA GLU A 38 -17.79 -4.64 -27.68
C GLU A 38 -18.53 -3.39 -27.18
N ASP A 39 -18.95 -3.39 -25.92
CA ASP A 39 -19.67 -2.26 -25.33
C ASP A 39 -18.80 -1.00 -25.46
N SER A 40 -19.04 -0.19 -26.48
CA SER A 40 -18.24 1.00 -26.72
C SER A 40 -18.64 2.08 -25.72
N ILE A 41 -17.68 2.71 -25.06
CA ILE A 41 -17.94 3.88 -24.21
C ILE A 41 -18.61 4.98 -25.06
N ILE A 42 -19.82 5.37 -24.67
CA ILE A 42 -20.64 6.38 -25.36
C ILE A 42 -20.56 7.77 -24.74
N ALA A 43 -19.90 7.93 -23.60
CA ALA A 43 -19.51 9.20 -22.99
C ALA A 43 -18.70 8.93 -21.73
N THR A 44 -18.12 9.95 -21.13
CA THR A 44 -17.72 9.92 -19.72
C THR A 44 -18.66 10.81 -18.92
N GLY A 45 -18.63 10.70 -17.61
CA GLY A 45 -19.36 11.60 -16.74
C GLY A 45 -18.69 11.72 -15.38
N TYR A 46 -19.19 12.66 -14.59
CA TYR A 46 -18.81 12.80 -13.20
C TYR A 46 -19.99 13.12 -12.30
N VAL A 47 -19.87 12.75 -11.03
CA VAL A 47 -20.81 13.16 -9.98
C VAL A 47 -20.63 14.64 -9.69
N ASN A 48 -21.71 15.41 -9.64
CA ASN A 48 -21.61 16.86 -9.41
C ASN A 48 -20.92 17.14 -8.05
N TYR A 49 -20.07 18.16 -7.99
CA TYR A 49 -19.14 18.35 -6.85
C TYR A 49 -19.81 18.59 -5.50
N ASP A 50 -21.06 19.05 -5.49
CA ASP A 50 -21.90 19.29 -4.32
C ASP A 50 -22.65 18.04 -3.82
N VAL A 51 -22.59 16.94 -4.57
CA VAL A 51 -23.31 15.70 -4.26
C VAL A 51 -22.44 14.80 -3.39
N THR A 52 -23.03 14.27 -2.33
CA THR A 52 -22.41 13.26 -1.44
C THR A 52 -23.22 11.98 -1.42
N ASP A 53 -22.54 10.86 -1.17
CA ASP A 53 -23.15 9.53 -0.98
C ASP A 53 -24.07 9.04 -2.13
N LEU A 54 -23.77 9.45 -3.37
CA LEU A 54 -24.56 9.06 -4.53
C LEU A 54 -24.39 7.55 -4.80
N ARG A 55 -25.52 6.84 -4.91
CA ARG A 55 -25.51 5.37 -4.99
C ARG A 55 -25.34 4.90 -6.43
N ILE A 56 -24.32 4.09 -6.67
CA ILE A 56 -24.23 3.23 -7.86
C ILE A 56 -24.96 1.93 -7.57
N ARG A 57 -25.75 1.44 -8.53
CA ARG A 57 -26.66 0.29 -8.33
C ARG A 57 -26.44 -0.80 -9.37
N THR A 58 -26.87 -2.02 -9.04
CA THR A 58 -26.81 -3.18 -9.95
C THR A 58 -27.80 -3.09 -11.13
N LYS A 59 -28.85 -2.28 -10.99
CA LYS A 59 -29.83 -1.94 -12.04
C LYS A 59 -30.47 -0.57 -11.74
N PRO A 60 -31.04 0.12 -12.74
CA PRO A 60 -31.74 1.39 -12.53
C PRO A 60 -32.86 1.31 -11.48
N VAL A 61 -33.06 2.40 -10.75
CA VAL A 61 -34.15 2.63 -9.77
C VAL A 61 -34.12 1.69 -8.56
N ASN A 62 -34.39 0.40 -8.75
CA ASN A 62 -34.61 -0.61 -7.71
C ASN A 62 -33.46 -1.63 -7.58
N GLY A 63 -32.27 -1.30 -8.07
CA GLY A 63 -31.09 -2.15 -7.90
C GLY A 63 -30.50 -2.08 -6.50
N SER A 64 -29.90 -3.19 -6.06
CA SER A 64 -29.05 -3.21 -4.88
C SER A 64 -27.91 -2.21 -5.04
N ILE A 65 -27.48 -1.60 -3.95
CA ILE A 65 -26.37 -0.65 -3.95
C ILE A 65 -25.08 -1.44 -4.17
N VAL A 66 -24.31 -1.06 -5.19
CA VAL A 66 -22.96 -1.56 -5.44
C VAL A 66 -21.99 -0.80 -4.54
N THR A 67 -22.02 0.53 -4.62
CA THR A 67 -21.22 1.43 -3.78
C THR A 67 -21.85 2.83 -3.71
N LYS A 68 -21.26 3.72 -2.91
CA LYS A 68 -21.60 5.15 -2.85
C LYS A 68 -20.39 5.99 -3.27
N VAL A 69 -20.63 7.07 -3.99
CA VAL A 69 -19.59 7.94 -4.55
C VAL A 69 -19.92 9.41 -4.32
N ASN A 70 -18.88 10.24 -4.21
CA ASN A 70 -18.98 11.67 -3.92
C ASN A 70 -18.68 12.53 -5.14
N GLY A 71 -18.92 13.83 -5.00
CA GLY A 71 -18.67 14.84 -6.03
C GLY A 71 -17.27 14.77 -6.64
N GLY A 72 -17.22 14.80 -7.97
CA GLY A 72 -16.02 14.64 -8.77
C GLY A 72 -15.70 13.20 -9.18
N PHE A 73 -16.39 12.20 -8.64
CA PHE A 73 -16.21 10.80 -9.05
C PHE A 73 -16.51 10.62 -10.53
N LYS A 74 -15.51 10.16 -11.30
CA LYS A 74 -15.59 10.01 -12.76
C LYS A 74 -15.92 8.57 -13.15
N PHE A 75 -16.69 8.40 -14.21
CA PHE A 75 -17.12 7.11 -14.72
C PHE A 75 -17.27 7.12 -16.24
N ASP A 76 -17.16 5.95 -16.84
CA ASP A 76 -17.43 5.73 -18.27
C ASP A 76 -18.90 5.37 -18.45
N ILE A 77 -19.58 5.98 -19.43
CA ILE A 77 -20.98 5.73 -19.76
C ILE A 77 -21.02 4.85 -21.00
N TYR A 78 -21.76 3.76 -20.93
CA TYR A 78 -21.92 2.79 -22.01
C TYR A 78 -23.32 2.79 -22.61
N GLU A 79 -24.33 3.14 -21.80
CA GLU A 79 -25.73 3.19 -22.24
C GLU A 79 -26.50 4.21 -21.41
N GLU A 80 -27.49 4.85 -22.03
CA GLU A 80 -28.52 5.62 -21.32
C GLU A 80 -29.80 4.81 -21.21
N VAL A 81 -30.29 4.65 -19.99
CA VAL A 81 -31.50 3.90 -19.68
C VAL A 81 -32.56 4.86 -19.18
N SER A 82 -33.58 5.08 -20.01
CA SER A 82 -34.73 5.91 -19.67
C SER A 82 -35.67 5.16 -18.73
N THR A 83 -35.71 5.54 -17.45
CA THR A 83 -36.63 4.96 -16.46
C THR A 83 -37.60 5.96 -15.85
N SER A 84 -37.54 7.22 -16.29
CA SER A 84 -38.39 8.33 -15.87
C SER A 84 -38.56 9.30 -17.03
N SER A 85 -39.61 10.13 -16.99
CA SER A 85 -39.80 11.25 -17.92
C SER A 85 -38.90 12.44 -17.63
N THR A 86 -38.31 12.52 -16.43
CA THR A 86 -37.55 13.68 -15.95
C THR A 86 -36.06 13.46 -15.81
N TYR A 87 -35.59 12.21 -15.90
CA TYR A 87 -34.17 11.86 -15.80
C TYR A 87 -33.91 10.44 -16.33
N THR A 88 -32.64 10.18 -16.62
CA THR A 88 -32.12 8.93 -17.15
C THR A 88 -31.19 8.27 -16.14
N TRP A 89 -30.95 6.98 -16.29
CA TRP A 89 -29.85 6.28 -15.64
C TRP A 89 -28.75 6.00 -16.66
N TYR A 90 -27.50 6.06 -16.25
CA TYR A 90 -26.37 5.67 -17.07
C TYR A 90 -25.94 4.25 -16.68
N SER A 91 -25.82 3.34 -17.64
CA SER A 91 -25.02 2.13 -17.49
C SER A 91 -23.56 2.56 -17.54
N ILE A 92 -22.83 2.31 -16.46
CA ILE A 92 -21.48 2.83 -16.26
C ILE A 92 -20.47 1.74 -16.01
N GLY A 93 -19.23 2.02 -16.39
CA GLY A 93 -18.03 1.33 -15.92
C GLY A 93 -17.19 2.29 -15.08
N PHE A 94 -16.64 1.76 -13.99
CA PHE A 94 -15.86 2.53 -13.02
C PHE A 94 -14.97 1.57 -12.23
N TYR A 95 -13.91 2.08 -11.61
CA TYR A 95 -13.08 1.28 -10.73
C TYR A 95 -13.63 1.33 -9.31
N LEU A 96 -13.72 0.18 -8.64
CA LEU A 96 -14.08 0.02 -7.24
C LEU A 96 -13.05 -0.91 -6.61
N ASP A 97 -12.38 -0.46 -5.55
CA ASP A 97 -11.34 -1.24 -4.85
C ASP A 97 -10.25 -1.79 -5.78
N GLY A 98 -9.91 -1.05 -6.84
CA GLY A 98 -8.91 -1.43 -7.85
C GLY A 98 -9.43 -2.28 -9.01
N GLU A 99 -10.66 -2.78 -8.93
CA GLU A 99 -11.28 -3.64 -9.96
C GLU A 99 -12.25 -2.86 -10.85
N TYR A 100 -12.19 -3.08 -12.16
CA TYR A 100 -13.13 -2.43 -13.10
C TYR A 100 -14.51 -3.08 -13.02
N THR A 101 -15.46 -2.32 -12.48
CA THR A 101 -16.80 -2.76 -12.11
C THR A 101 -17.87 -2.09 -12.98
N ARG A 102 -19.00 -2.77 -13.15
CA ARG A 102 -20.18 -2.26 -13.87
C ARG A 102 -21.30 -1.89 -12.90
N GLY A 103 -22.07 -0.86 -13.24
CA GLY A 103 -23.23 -0.46 -12.45
C GLY A 103 -24.09 0.58 -13.15
N TYR A 104 -25.00 1.17 -12.40
CA TYR A 104 -25.90 2.20 -12.87
C TYR A 104 -25.92 3.39 -11.94
N ILE A 105 -25.85 4.60 -12.49
CA ILE A 105 -25.90 5.87 -11.75
C ILE A 105 -26.96 6.81 -12.34
N THR A 106 -27.61 7.63 -11.51
CA THR A 106 -28.69 8.52 -11.97
C THR A 106 -28.14 9.82 -12.55
N SER A 107 -28.70 10.27 -13.68
CA SER A 107 -28.28 11.51 -14.34
C SER A 107 -28.63 12.78 -13.57
N GLN A 108 -29.55 12.71 -12.59
CA GLN A 108 -29.98 13.86 -11.78
C GLN A 108 -28.86 14.54 -11.00
N TYR A 109 -27.84 13.77 -10.63
CA TYR A 109 -26.77 14.20 -9.72
C TYR A 109 -25.39 14.10 -10.39
N THR A 110 -25.38 13.91 -11.70
CA THR A 110 -24.16 13.71 -12.45
C THR A 110 -24.17 14.58 -13.70
N THR A 111 -23.02 15.10 -14.05
CA THR A 111 -22.80 15.73 -15.34
C THR A 111 -22.25 14.67 -16.29
N LYS A 112 -23.00 14.39 -17.35
CA LYS A 112 -22.48 13.66 -18.51
C LYS A 112 -21.53 14.62 -19.22
N ASP A 113 -20.26 14.26 -19.30
CA ASP A 113 -19.36 14.92 -20.23
C ASP A 113 -19.91 14.60 -21.63
N LYS A 114 -20.15 15.61 -22.46
CA LYS A 114 -20.55 15.35 -23.84
C LYS A 114 -19.51 14.41 -24.45
N LYS A 115 -19.91 13.21 -24.90
CA LYS A 115 -19.16 12.52 -25.95
C LYS A 115 -19.16 13.50 -27.09
N SER A 116 -17.98 13.92 -27.48
CA SER A 116 -17.91 15.07 -28.36
C SER A 116 -18.61 14.70 -29.67
N ASP A 117 -19.61 15.50 -30.03
CA ASP A 117 -20.03 15.67 -31.42
C ASP A 117 -18.95 16.44 -32.20
N TYR A 118 -17.73 16.49 -31.66
CA TYR A 118 -16.58 17.19 -32.20
C TYR A 118 -16.39 16.70 -33.61
N LYS A 119 -16.70 17.59 -34.54
CA LYS A 119 -16.30 17.42 -35.92
C LYS A 119 -14.79 17.62 -35.93
N PRO A 120 -13.99 16.60 -36.31
CA PRO A 120 -12.55 16.74 -36.33
C PRO A 120 -12.13 18.00 -37.07
N ASP A 121 -11.53 18.94 -36.33
CA ASP A 121 -10.80 20.04 -36.94
C ASP A 121 -9.44 19.48 -37.33
N ASN A 122 -9.28 19.19 -38.63
CA ASN A 122 -8.05 18.58 -39.14
C ASN A 122 -6.81 19.42 -38.79
N ASN A 123 -6.94 20.76 -38.71
CA ASN A 123 -5.81 21.60 -38.32
C ASN A 123 -5.44 21.37 -36.85
N PHE A 124 -6.44 21.20 -35.98
CA PHE A 124 -6.19 20.89 -34.57
C PHE A 124 -5.64 19.47 -34.37
N GLU A 125 -6.11 18.48 -35.14
CA GLU A 125 -5.53 17.13 -35.10
C GLU A 125 -4.07 17.11 -35.58
N ASP A 126 -3.77 17.81 -36.68
CA ASP A 126 -2.40 17.98 -37.17
C ASP A 126 -1.52 18.70 -36.15
N TYR A 127 -2.08 19.71 -35.46
CA TYR A 127 -1.42 20.38 -34.35
C TYR A 127 -1.13 19.43 -33.17
N LEU A 128 -2.11 18.65 -32.71
CA LEU A 128 -1.92 17.67 -31.63
C LEU A 128 -0.89 16.59 -32.02
N ASN A 129 -0.86 16.19 -33.29
CA ASN A 129 0.16 15.29 -33.83
C ASN A 129 1.55 15.94 -33.82
N ALA A 130 1.68 17.20 -34.22
CA ALA A 130 2.94 17.93 -34.21
C ALA A 130 3.47 18.16 -32.80
N GLN A 131 2.58 18.36 -31.82
CA GLN A 131 2.91 18.40 -30.39
C GLN A 131 3.25 17.01 -29.82
N ASN A 132 3.01 15.93 -30.56
CA ASN A 132 3.20 14.56 -30.10
C ASN A 132 2.41 14.24 -28.81
N PHE A 133 1.16 14.72 -28.70
CA PHE A 133 0.30 14.36 -27.57
C PHE A 133 -0.14 12.89 -27.64
N PRO A 134 -0.05 12.12 -26.54
CA PRO A 134 -0.59 10.77 -26.48
C PRO A 134 -2.10 10.75 -26.73
N THR A 135 -2.60 9.66 -27.32
CA THR A 135 -4.03 9.51 -27.65
C THR A 135 -4.95 9.70 -26.43
N SER A 136 -4.50 9.28 -25.25
CA SER A 136 -5.24 9.41 -23.99
C SER A 136 -5.49 10.85 -23.52
N TYR A 137 -4.83 11.86 -24.12
CA TYR A 137 -5.03 13.28 -23.80
C TYR A 137 -6.05 13.95 -24.73
N ARG A 138 -6.15 13.44 -25.97
CA ARG A 138 -6.72 14.19 -27.10
C ARG A 138 -8.19 14.53 -26.92
N GLU A 139 -8.97 13.62 -26.34
CA GLU A 139 -10.41 13.85 -26.19
C GLU A 139 -10.71 15.07 -25.31
N SER A 140 -10.05 15.18 -24.17
CA SER A 140 -10.19 16.34 -23.29
C SER A 140 -9.72 17.63 -23.95
N LEU A 141 -8.63 17.58 -24.72
CA LEU A 141 -8.10 18.74 -25.43
C LEU A 141 -9.03 19.22 -26.55
N ARG A 142 -9.70 18.31 -27.26
CA ARG A 142 -10.72 18.66 -28.27
C ARG A 142 -11.88 19.43 -27.67
N GLN A 143 -12.38 18.97 -26.52
CA GLN A 143 -13.48 19.64 -25.82
C GLN A 143 -13.09 21.05 -25.38
N LEU A 144 -11.86 21.20 -24.88
CA LEU A 144 -11.29 22.49 -24.52
C LEU A 144 -11.12 23.42 -25.74
N HIS A 145 -10.61 22.90 -26.86
CA HIS A 145 -10.44 23.65 -28.11
C HIS A 145 -11.77 24.09 -28.71
N GLU A 146 -12.77 23.21 -28.71
CA GLU A 146 -14.12 23.55 -29.18
C GLU A 146 -14.73 24.68 -28.35
N GLN A 147 -14.53 24.66 -27.02
CA GLN A 147 -15.03 25.68 -26.12
C GLN A 147 -14.23 26.98 -26.19
N TYR A 148 -12.90 26.90 -26.34
CA TYR A 148 -11.97 28.03 -26.35
C TYR A 148 -10.95 27.92 -27.49
N PRO A 149 -11.33 28.30 -28.72
CA PRO A 149 -10.50 28.10 -29.91
C PRO A 149 -9.18 28.89 -29.93
N LEU A 150 -9.02 29.90 -29.05
CA LEU A 150 -7.80 30.69 -28.93
C LEU A 150 -6.80 30.09 -27.94
N TRP A 151 -7.14 29.03 -27.22
CA TRP A 151 -6.24 28.41 -26.26
C TRP A 151 -5.22 27.53 -26.95
N VAL A 152 -3.98 27.59 -26.48
CA VAL A 152 -2.83 26.89 -27.05
C VAL A 152 -2.36 25.83 -26.06
N PHE A 153 -2.35 24.57 -26.48
CA PHE A 153 -1.92 23.44 -25.66
C PHE A 153 -0.55 22.93 -26.11
N VAL A 154 0.45 23.00 -25.24
CA VAL A 154 1.82 22.56 -25.54
C VAL A 154 2.11 21.28 -24.76
N ALA A 155 2.58 20.24 -25.45
CA ALA A 155 3.02 19.02 -24.80
C ALA A 155 4.45 19.20 -24.29
N ASP A 156 4.65 19.08 -22.99
CA ASP A 156 5.98 19.13 -22.39
C ASP A 156 6.54 17.73 -22.17
N HIS A 157 7.26 17.23 -23.17
CA HIS A 157 8.03 15.99 -23.12
C HIS A 157 9.33 16.21 -22.33
N ASN A 158 9.20 16.32 -21.01
CA ASN A 158 10.28 16.71 -20.10
C ASN A 158 11.33 15.60 -19.83
N GLY A 159 11.18 14.42 -20.45
CA GLY A 159 12.10 13.28 -20.33
C GLY A 159 12.11 12.62 -18.95
N ARG A 160 11.10 12.86 -18.12
CA ARG A 160 10.94 12.18 -16.83
C ARG A 160 10.08 10.94 -17.00
N ASP A 161 10.60 9.84 -16.47
CA ASP A 161 9.87 8.59 -16.30
C ASP A 161 8.79 8.72 -15.21
N TRP A 162 7.63 8.11 -15.46
CA TRP A 162 6.48 8.14 -14.57
C TRP A 162 6.79 7.62 -13.17
N ASP A 163 7.45 6.48 -13.03
CA ASP A 163 7.74 5.89 -11.71
C ASP A 163 8.79 6.73 -10.98
N THR A 164 9.71 7.36 -11.71
CA THR A 164 10.63 8.34 -11.12
C THR A 164 9.87 9.51 -10.50
N MET A 165 8.86 10.06 -11.19
CA MET A 165 8.02 11.13 -10.66
C MET A 165 7.24 10.69 -9.42
N VAL A 166 6.60 9.51 -9.48
CA VAL A 166 5.83 8.95 -8.36
C VAL A 166 6.72 8.77 -7.13
N ASN A 167 7.87 8.11 -7.28
CA ASN A 167 8.80 7.85 -6.18
C ASN A 167 9.38 9.14 -5.62
N ALA A 168 9.68 10.12 -6.49
CA ALA A 168 10.14 11.43 -6.06
C ALA A 168 9.10 12.17 -5.23
N GLN A 169 7.80 12.01 -5.51
CA GLN A 169 6.74 12.63 -4.71
C GLN A 169 6.34 11.81 -3.48
N ASN A 170 6.56 10.49 -3.50
CA ASN A 170 6.27 9.56 -2.42
C ASN A 170 7.40 9.48 -1.38
N VAL A 171 7.94 10.65 -1.01
CA VAL A 171 8.89 10.82 0.10
C VAL A 171 8.17 11.47 1.27
N ILE A 172 8.36 10.92 2.47
CA ILE A 172 7.71 11.42 3.70
C ILE A 172 7.96 12.92 3.86
N GLY A 173 6.88 13.68 4.02
CA GLY A 173 6.94 15.13 4.22
C GLY A 173 6.82 15.96 2.94
N ARG A 174 6.90 15.33 1.75
CA ARG A 174 6.91 16.07 0.47
C ARG A 174 5.53 16.25 -0.14
N SER A 175 4.70 15.21 -0.08
CA SER A 175 3.33 15.22 -0.58
C SER A 175 2.39 14.94 0.57
N LEU A 176 1.72 15.99 1.03
CA LEU A 176 0.88 15.96 2.21
C LEU A 176 -0.59 16.09 1.86
N ILE A 177 -1.44 15.63 2.78
CA ILE A 177 -2.88 15.83 2.78
C ILE A 177 -3.36 16.06 4.21
N TYR A 178 -4.55 16.64 4.41
CA TYR A 178 -5.11 16.83 5.75
C TYR A 178 -5.40 15.48 6.42
N SER A 179 -5.16 15.38 7.73
CA SER A 179 -5.45 14.17 8.53
C SER A 179 -6.94 13.78 8.50
N SER A 180 -7.82 14.77 8.31
CA SER A 180 -9.27 14.61 8.16
C SER A 180 -9.72 14.12 6.77
N ALA A 181 -8.80 13.99 5.81
CA ALA A 181 -9.12 13.44 4.49
C ALA A 181 -9.49 11.94 4.58
N ASP A 182 -10.07 11.44 3.48
CA ASP A 182 -10.47 10.04 3.35
C ASP A 182 -9.32 9.08 3.68
N ALA A 183 -9.64 7.92 4.28
CA ALA A 183 -8.63 6.93 4.64
C ALA A 183 -7.69 6.55 3.48
N SER A 184 -8.25 6.30 2.29
CA SER A 184 -7.48 5.93 1.09
C SER A 184 -6.56 7.03 0.54
N TRP A 185 -6.72 8.27 1.02
CA TRP A 185 -5.87 9.40 0.61
C TRP A 185 -4.61 9.52 1.45
N LYS A 186 -4.55 8.79 2.57
CA LYS A 186 -3.47 8.89 3.56
C LYS A 186 -2.60 7.64 3.50
N SER A 187 -1.29 7.82 3.64
CA SER A 187 -0.34 6.70 3.59
C SER A 187 -0.34 5.92 4.90
N THR A 188 -0.39 4.58 4.79
CA THR A 188 -0.18 3.64 5.89
C THR A 188 1.20 2.99 5.88
N ALA A 189 2.12 3.51 5.05
CA ALA A 189 3.51 3.08 5.02
C ALA A 189 4.22 3.29 6.37
N ALA A 190 5.37 2.63 6.55
CA ALA A 190 6.18 2.80 7.74
C ALA A 190 6.43 4.29 8.04
N SER A 191 6.35 4.66 9.32
CA SER A 191 6.47 6.04 9.81
C SER A 191 5.38 7.03 9.37
N CYS A 192 4.34 6.59 8.64
CA CYS A 192 3.17 7.41 8.30
C CYS A 192 1.95 7.07 9.15
N TYR A 193 1.86 5.84 9.67
CA TYR A 193 0.72 5.32 10.41
C TYR A 193 1.17 4.37 11.52
N ASN A 194 0.65 4.57 12.73
CA ASN A 194 0.83 3.66 13.84
C ASN A 194 -0.31 2.63 13.84
N TRP A 195 0.01 1.40 13.50
CA TRP A 195 -0.97 0.32 13.42
C TRP A 195 -1.53 -0.12 14.78
N GLU A 196 -0.82 0.13 15.88
CA GLU A 196 -1.27 -0.22 17.24
C GLU A 196 -2.30 0.79 17.78
N THR A 197 -2.11 2.08 17.49
CA THR A 197 -2.99 3.16 17.97
C THR A 197 -4.03 3.61 16.95
N GLY A 198 -3.81 3.31 15.67
CA GLY A 198 -4.62 3.78 14.56
C GLY A 198 -4.38 5.24 14.17
N GLU A 199 -3.30 5.85 14.67
CA GLU A 199 -3.00 7.27 14.47
C GLU A 199 -2.06 7.50 13.28
N TYR A 200 -2.37 8.50 12.47
CA TYR A 200 -1.47 8.99 11.43
C TYR A 200 -0.41 9.91 12.02
N THR A 201 0.82 9.81 11.49
CA THR A 201 1.91 10.70 11.88
C THR A 201 1.67 12.11 11.32
N ILE A 202 1.53 13.08 12.22
CA ILE A 202 1.41 14.49 11.86
C ILE A 202 2.79 15.04 11.48
N LEU A 203 2.93 15.54 10.27
CA LEU A 203 4.19 16.02 9.68
C LEU A 203 4.29 17.55 9.66
N ASP A 204 3.18 18.26 9.89
CA ASP A 204 3.13 19.71 9.99
C ASP A 204 1.99 20.16 10.93
N SER A 205 2.19 21.33 11.56
CA SER A 205 1.36 22.01 12.55
C SER A 205 -0.13 22.16 12.18
N GLY A 206 -0.47 22.11 10.89
CA GLY A 206 -1.85 22.13 10.39
C GLY A 206 -2.60 20.79 10.42
N GLY A 207 -2.05 19.74 11.04
CA GLY A 207 -2.64 18.40 11.03
C GLY A 207 -2.44 17.69 9.68
N TRP A 208 -1.29 17.91 9.05
CA TRP A 208 -0.96 17.31 7.75
C TRP A 208 -0.29 15.96 7.91
N VAL A 209 -0.65 15.00 7.05
CA VAL A 209 -0.13 13.64 7.03
C VAL A 209 0.36 13.31 5.62
N GLN A 210 1.18 12.26 5.50
CA GLN A 210 1.66 11.82 4.19
C GLN A 210 0.50 11.35 3.31
N ALA A 211 0.43 11.86 2.08
CA ALA A 211 -0.52 11.39 1.07
C ALA A 211 -0.19 9.95 0.64
N SER A 212 -1.21 9.16 0.33
CA SER A 212 -1.04 7.81 -0.23
C SER A 212 -0.43 7.86 -1.63
N GLU A 213 0.24 6.79 -2.03
CA GLU A 213 0.79 6.66 -3.38
C GLU A 213 -0.31 6.76 -4.45
N GLY A 214 -1.50 6.22 -4.19
CA GLY A 214 -2.66 6.34 -5.07
C GLY A 214 -3.08 7.79 -5.30
N LEU A 215 -3.12 8.61 -4.24
CA LEU A 215 -3.45 10.02 -4.35
C LEU A 215 -2.34 10.81 -5.09
N ILE A 216 -1.08 10.47 -4.85
CA ILE A 216 0.07 11.06 -5.55
C ILE A 216 -0.02 10.77 -7.06
N LYS A 217 -0.29 9.52 -7.45
CA LYS A 217 -0.49 9.14 -8.86
C LYS A 217 -1.65 9.89 -9.51
N TYR A 218 -2.78 10.02 -8.82
CA TYR A 218 -3.91 10.83 -9.29
C TYR A 218 -3.51 12.29 -9.52
N ALA A 219 -2.81 12.90 -8.56
CA ALA A 219 -2.42 14.31 -8.63
C ALA A 219 -1.33 14.59 -9.69
N LEU A 220 -0.44 13.62 -9.94
CA LEU A 220 0.58 13.72 -10.98
C LEU A 220 0.00 13.56 -12.38
N ASP A 221 -1.05 12.77 -12.59
CA ASP A 221 -1.59 12.49 -13.92
C ASP A 221 -2.33 13.70 -14.51
N PRO A 222 -1.77 14.38 -15.54
CA PRO A 222 -2.36 15.61 -16.07
C PRO A 222 -3.74 15.37 -16.71
N ARG A 223 -4.02 14.14 -17.16
CA ARG A 223 -5.30 13.76 -17.79
C ARG A 223 -6.48 13.88 -16.83
N ASN A 224 -6.25 13.92 -15.51
CA ASN A 224 -7.29 14.20 -14.51
C ASN A 224 -7.76 15.66 -14.52
N PHE A 225 -6.98 16.57 -15.11
CA PHE A 225 -7.14 18.00 -14.92
C PHE A 225 -7.37 18.77 -16.24
N LEU A 226 -7.53 18.06 -17.36
CA LEU A 226 -7.85 18.65 -18.66
C LEU A 226 -9.34 18.97 -18.79
N ASN A 227 -9.79 19.96 -18.03
CA ASN A 227 -11.10 20.56 -18.16
C ASN A 227 -10.99 22.08 -18.00
N ASP A 228 -12.06 22.80 -18.32
CA ASP A 228 -12.07 24.26 -18.39
C ASP A 228 -11.73 24.97 -17.07
N THR A 229 -11.59 24.23 -15.96
CA THR A 229 -11.32 24.73 -14.61
C THR A 229 -9.93 24.36 -14.15
N TYR A 230 -9.58 23.07 -14.21
CA TYR A 230 -8.32 22.59 -13.66
C TYR A 230 -7.14 22.76 -14.62
N ILE A 231 -7.38 23.01 -15.91
CA ILE A 231 -6.31 23.25 -16.87
C ILE A 231 -5.43 24.44 -16.51
N PHE A 232 -5.95 25.41 -15.76
CA PHE A 232 -5.17 26.56 -15.28
C PHE A 232 -4.01 26.20 -14.35
N MET A 233 -3.92 24.96 -13.84
CA MET A 233 -2.68 24.52 -13.18
C MET A 233 -1.50 24.41 -14.15
N PHE A 234 -1.77 24.31 -15.46
CA PHE A 234 -0.82 24.21 -16.55
C PHE A 234 -0.63 25.54 -17.29
N GLU A 235 -1.29 26.63 -16.87
CA GLU A 235 -1.10 27.94 -17.48
C GLU A 235 0.37 28.36 -17.38
N SER A 236 0.94 28.78 -18.50
CA SER A 236 2.34 29.20 -18.57
C SER A 236 2.50 30.58 -17.93
N LEU A 237 3.19 30.60 -16.79
CA LEU A 237 3.47 31.79 -16.00
C LEU A 237 4.72 32.54 -16.48
N SER A 238 5.49 31.96 -17.39
CA SER A 238 6.64 32.61 -18.06
C SER A 238 6.18 33.60 -19.14
N TYR A 239 6.93 34.69 -19.32
CA TYR A 239 6.72 35.61 -20.43
C TYR A 239 6.97 34.93 -21.78
N ASP A 240 5.97 34.93 -22.66
CA ASP A 240 6.06 34.49 -24.05
C ASP A 240 5.49 35.57 -24.99
N SER A 241 6.35 36.23 -25.77
CA SER A 241 5.94 37.29 -26.69
C SER A 241 5.12 36.81 -27.90
N SER A 242 5.08 35.50 -28.15
CA SER A 242 4.23 34.93 -29.21
C SER A 242 2.75 34.84 -28.81
N VAL A 243 2.48 34.87 -27.51
CA VAL A 243 1.13 34.74 -26.94
C VAL A 243 0.71 36.05 -26.28
N HIS A 244 1.59 36.62 -25.46
CA HIS A 244 1.29 37.81 -24.68
C HIS A 244 1.38 39.07 -25.53
N ASN A 245 0.33 39.87 -25.45
CA ASN A 245 0.21 41.16 -26.12
C ASN A 245 -0.64 42.12 -25.28
N THR A 246 -0.51 43.42 -25.58
CA THR A 246 -1.18 44.51 -24.85
C THR A 246 -2.70 44.37 -24.85
N GLU A 247 -3.31 43.88 -25.94
CA GLU A 247 -4.76 43.72 -26.02
C GLU A 247 -5.26 42.63 -25.08
N GLY A 248 -4.55 41.50 -24.96
CA GLY A 248 -4.87 40.49 -23.96
C GLY A 248 -4.74 41.01 -22.53
N VAL A 249 -3.75 41.89 -22.23
CA VAL A 249 -3.70 42.55 -20.92
C VAL A 249 -4.92 43.45 -20.72
N ARG A 250 -5.33 44.22 -21.74
CA ARG A 250 -6.54 45.06 -21.69
C ARG A 250 -7.80 44.23 -21.42
N ASN A 251 -7.94 43.09 -22.07
CA ASN A 251 -9.04 42.15 -21.83
C ASN A 251 -9.08 41.62 -20.39
N ILE A 252 -7.92 41.49 -19.73
CA ILE A 252 -7.83 41.03 -18.33
C ILE A 252 -8.15 42.16 -17.36
N ILE A 253 -7.62 43.36 -17.60
CA ILE A 253 -7.80 44.50 -16.68
C ILE A 253 -9.09 45.28 -16.91
N SER A 254 -9.88 44.94 -17.92
CA SER A 254 -11.14 45.64 -18.20
C SER A 254 -12.11 45.57 -17.02
N GLY A 255 -12.76 46.70 -16.70
CA GLY A 255 -13.63 46.82 -15.54
C GLY A 255 -12.90 46.90 -14.19
N THR A 256 -11.58 47.07 -14.19
CA THR A 256 -10.77 47.25 -12.97
C THR A 256 -10.20 48.67 -12.86
N PHE A 257 -9.65 49.03 -11.71
CA PHE A 257 -9.00 50.32 -11.48
C PHE A 257 -7.79 50.60 -12.40
N MET A 258 -7.27 49.55 -13.04
CA MET A 258 -6.16 49.66 -13.98
C MET A 258 -6.64 50.10 -15.38
N GLU A 259 -7.90 49.88 -15.72
CA GLU A 259 -8.49 50.32 -16.98
C GLU A 259 -8.58 51.85 -17.02
N ASN A 260 -8.01 52.47 -18.07
CA ASN A 260 -8.01 53.91 -18.28
C ASN A 260 -7.57 54.75 -17.05
N SER A 261 -6.67 54.19 -16.25
CA SER A 261 -6.20 54.83 -15.02
C SER A 261 -5.45 56.13 -15.29
N SER A 262 -5.63 57.13 -14.42
CA SER A 262 -4.89 58.39 -14.42
C SER A 262 -3.64 58.37 -13.52
N HIS A 263 -3.29 57.20 -12.97
CA HIS A 263 -2.09 57.05 -12.14
C HIS A 263 -0.81 57.42 -12.91
N ASP A 264 0.14 58.04 -12.21
CA ASP A 264 1.48 58.25 -12.75
C ASP A 264 2.25 56.92 -12.79
N LEU A 265 2.50 56.46 -14.00
CA LEU A 265 3.14 55.20 -14.33
C LEU A 265 4.39 55.41 -15.21
N ASP A 266 5.04 56.59 -15.11
CA ASP A 266 6.25 56.92 -15.88
C ASP A 266 6.05 56.88 -17.41
N GLY A 267 4.93 57.45 -17.86
CA GLY A 267 4.57 57.54 -19.29
C GLY A 267 3.85 56.32 -19.87
N TYR A 268 3.62 55.27 -19.07
CA TYR A 268 2.85 54.08 -19.47
C TYR A 268 1.37 54.18 -19.10
N ASP A 269 0.52 53.38 -19.76
CA ASP A 269 -0.74 52.91 -19.17
C ASP A 269 -0.50 51.55 -18.45
N TYR A 270 -1.44 51.05 -17.66
CA TYR A 270 -1.24 49.77 -16.97
C TYR A 270 -0.99 48.60 -17.92
N ALA A 271 -1.65 48.58 -19.09
CA ALA A 271 -1.52 47.48 -20.03
C ALA A 271 -0.10 47.40 -20.61
N SER A 272 0.43 48.51 -21.09
CA SER A 272 1.79 48.65 -21.61
C SER A 272 2.84 48.49 -20.50
N LEU A 273 2.58 48.99 -19.28
CA LEU A 273 3.47 48.79 -18.14
C LEU A 273 3.57 47.32 -17.75
N LEU A 274 2.44 46.60 -17.72
CA LEU A 274 2.43 45.17 -17.37
C LEU A 274 3.12 44.33 -18.44
N MET A 275 2.94 44.66 -19.72
CA MET A 275 3.71 44.04 -20.80
C MET A 275 5.21 44.23 -20.60
N TYR A 276 5.65 45.46 -20.32
CA TYR A 276 7.06 45.77 -20.05
C TYR A 276 7.56 45.05 -18.78
N ALA A 277 6.79 45.08 -17.69
CA ALA A 277 7.12 44.39 -16.46
C ALA A 277 7.27 42.88 -16.69
N GLY A 278 6.39 42.28 -17.50
CA GLY A 278 6.49 40.88 -17.88
C GLY A 278 7.75 40.56 -18.68
N GLU A 279 8.09 41.40 -19.66
CA GLU A 279 9.30 41.23 -20.46
C GLU A 279 10.58 41.31 -19.62
N VAL A 280 10.66 42.27 -18.70
CA VAL A 280 11.84 42.47 -17.83
C VAL A 280 11.94 41.37 -16.78
N SER A 281 10.83 41.03 -16.14
CA SER A 281 10.78 40.02 -15.07
C SER A 281 10.82 38.57 -15.58
N LYS A 282 10.54 38.37 -16.88
CA LYS A 282 10.27 37.08 -17.51
C LYS A 282 9.01 36.38 -16.99
N VAL A 283 8.09 37.12 -16.39
CA VAL A 283 6.79 36.65 -15.91
C VAL A 283 5.68 37.02 -16.91
N SER A 284 4.66 36.18 -17.02
CA SER A 284 3.47 36.44 -17.82
C SER A 284 2.80 37.75 -17.37
N PRO A 285 2.60 38.72 -18.28
CA PRO A 285 1.88 39.96 -17.96
C PRO A 285 0.41 39.68 -17.63
N TYR A 286 -0.15 38.56 -18.09
CA TYR A 286 -1.50 38.11 -17.75
C TYR A 286 -1.56 37.64 -16.29
N HIS A 287 -0.57 36.87 -15.85
CA HIS A 287 -0.40 36.49 -14.46
C HIS A 287 -0.15 37.71 -13.54
N LEU A 288 0.69 38.66 -13.98
CA LEU A 288 0.93 39.89 -13.22
C LEU A 288 -0.36 40.71 -13.05
N ALA A 289 -1.14 40.87 -14.12
CA ALA A 289 -2.41 41.59 -14.09
C ALA A 289 -3.40 40.93 -13.12
N THR A 290 -3.61 39.62 -13.24
CA THR A 290 -4.55 38.90 -12.35
C THR A 290 -4.10 38.88 -10.91
N ARG A 291 -2.79 38.78 -10.63
CA ARG A 291 -2.31 38.90 -9.25
C ARG A 291 -2.55 40.28 -8.65
N ILE A 292 -2.34 41.35 -9.38
CA ILE A 292 -2.69 42.70 -8.87
C ILE A 292 -4.18 42.79 -8.53
N ILE A 293 -5.05 42.27 -9.40
CA ILE A 293 -6.50 42.27 -9.17
C ILE A 293 -6.86 41.45 -7.93
N GLN A 294 -6.25 40.27 -7.76
CA GLN A 294 -6.49 39.40 -6.62
C GLN A 294 -6.01 40.03 -5.31
N GLU A 295 -4.84 40.65 -5.32
CA GLU A 295 -4.20 41.21 -4.13
C GLU A 295 -4.80 42.56 -3.70
N GLN A 296 -5.14 43.42 -4.66
CA GLN A 296 -5.56 44.81 -4.39
C GLN A 296 -7.06 45.05 -4.61
N GLY A 297 -7.76 44.02 -5.10
CA GLY A 297 -9.16 44.08 -5.52
C GLY A 297 -9.34 44.78 -6.87
N ALA A 298 -10.41 44.41 -7.59
CA ALA A 298 -10.73 45.01 -8.90
C ALA A 298 -10.90 46.55 -8.83
N ASN A 299 -11.36 47.09 -7.70
CA ASN A 299 -11.50 48.54 -7.50
C ASN A 299 -10.21 49.24 -7.03
N GLY A 300 -9.12 48.51 -6.80
CA GLY A 300 -7.84 49.09 -6.38
C GLY A 300 -7.86 49.75 -5.00
N ALA A 301 -8.77 49.32 -4.14
CA ALA A 301 -8.96 49.91 -2.80
C ALA A 301 -7.95 49.39 -1.76
N GLY A 302 -7.02 48.53 -2.16
CA GLY A 302 -5.95 48.02 -1.30
C GLY A 302 -5.09 49.14 -0.72
N ASN A 303 -4.91 49.14 0.60
CA ASN A 303 -4.11 50.17 1.29
C ASN A 303 -2.65 50.17 0.83
N GLU A 304 -2.13 49.04 0.36
CA GLU A 304 -0.76 48.88 -0.11
C GLU A 304 -0.47 49.61 -1.43
N ILE A 305 -1.49 49.99 -2.19
CA ILE A 305 -1.34 50.79 -3.42
C ILE A 305 -1.92 52.21 -3.28
N SER A 306 -2.41 52.57 -2.09
CA SER A 306 -2.99 53.90 -1.83
C SER A 306 -1.98 55.04 -1.87
N GLY A 307 -0.74 54.77 -1.45
CA GLY A 307 0.30 55.79 -1.24
C GLY A 307 0.07 56.68 -0.02
N ASN A 308 -0.97 56.43 0.80
CA ASN A 308 -1.42 57.33 1.86
C ASN A 308 -1.30 56.72 3.28
N VAL A 309 -0.75 55.53 3.43
CA VAL A 309 -0.59 54.87 4.74
C VAL A 309 0.41 55.65 5.61
N SER A 310 0.00 55.97 6.83
CA SER A 310 0.84 56.72 7.79
C SER A 310 2.16 56.00 8.05
N GLY A 311 3.27 56.74 8.01
CA GLY A 311 4.64 56.19 8.12
C GLY A 311 5.22 55.61 6.83
N TYR A 312 4.40 55.39 5.80
CA TYR A 312 4.80 54.80 4.51
C TYR A 312 4.22 55.55 3.31
N LYS A 313 3.97 56.86 3.47
CA LYS A 313 3.41 57.70 2.41
C LYS A 313 4.34 57.70 1.18
N GLY A 314 3.76 57.49 0.00
CA GLY A 314 4.49 57.44 -1.27
C GLY A 314 5.13 56.09 -1.62
N TYR A 315 4.96 55.05 -0.80
CA TYR A 315 5.39 53.69 -1.13
C TYR A 315 4.22 52.82 -1.56
N TYR A 316 4.49 51.87 -2.46
CA TYR A 316 3.47 51.00 -3.05
C TYR A 316 3.95 49.55 -3.05
N ASN A 317 3.01 48.61 -2.88
CA ASN A 317 3.26 47.17 -3.03
C ASN A 317 2.07 46.54 -3.78
N TYR A 318 2.25 46.25 -5.06
CA TYR A 318 1.17 45.78 -5.95
C TYR A 318 0.86 44.29 -5.82
N TYR A 319 1.80 43.50 -5.27
CA TYR A 319 1.72 42.04 -5.20
C TYR A 319 1.78 41.53 -3.75
N SER A 320 1.48 42.36 -2.76
CA SER A 320 1.45 42.02 -1.33
C SER A 320 2.71 41.33 -0.81
N GLN A 321 3.89 41.68 -1.35
CA GLN A 321 5.12 40.98 -1.05
C GLN A 321 5.59 41.27 0.38
N ASN A 322 5.84 40.22 1.17
CA ASN A 322 6.12 40.30 2.61
C ASN A 322 5.00 40.93 3.45
N ALA A 323 3.74 40.87 2.97
CA ALA A 323 2.57 41.37 3.69
C ALA A 323 1.97 40.30 4.60
N TYR A 324 2.55 40.10 5.78
CA TYR A 324 1.99 39.23 6.82
C TYR A 324 2.03 39.92 8.19
N ALA A 325 0.99 39.76 9.01
CA ALA A 325 0.93 40.38 10.33
C ALA A 325 1.97 39.74 11.26
N SER A 326 2.93 40.52 11.73
CA SER A 326 4.01 40.06 12.61
C SER A 326 4.72 41.24 13.27
N GLY A 327 5.33 41.01 14.43
CA GLY A 327 6.12 42.01 15.14
C GLY A 327 5.32 43.26 15.54
N GLY A 328 4.01 43.12 15.79
CA GLY A 328 3.11 44.23 16.14
C GLY A 328 2.70 45.12 14.96
N LEU A 329 3.10 44.78 13.72
CA LEU A 329 2.70 45.47 12.50
C LEU A 329 1.61 44.69 11.76
N SER A 330 0.68 45.42 11.14
CA SER A 330 -0.30 44.83 10.22
C SER A 330 0.38 44.29 8.96
N ALA A 331 -0.30 43.40 8.22
CA ALA A 331 0.20 42.89 6.94
C ALA A 331 0.55 44.04 5.98
N VAL A 332 -0.34 45.03 5.85
CA VAL A 332 -0.14 46.25 5.04
C VAL A 332 1.12 47.02 5.46
N GLN A 333 1.33 47.19 6.77
CA GLN A 333 2.51 47.90 7.27
C GLN A 333 3.80 47.11 7.00
N ASN A 334 3.78 45.78 7.14
CA ASN A 334 4.94 44.94 6.83
C ASN A 334 5.24 44.91 5.32
N GLY A 335 4.21 44.84 4.47
CA GLY A 335 4.37 44.92 3.01
C GLY A 335 4.95 46.26 2.55
N LEU A 336 4.51 47.38 3.16
CA LEU A 336 5.04 48.71 2.84
C LEU A 336 6.42 48.98 3.47
N LYS A 337 6.70 48.40 4.64
CA LYS A 337 8.05 48.39 5.23
C LYS A 337 9.03 47.66 4.34
N TYR A 338 8.63 46.56 3.71
CA TYR A 338 9.43 45.87 2.71
C TYR A 338 9.65 46.75 1.48
N ALA A 339 8.57 47.36 0.95
CA ALA A 339 8.62 48.25 -0.22
C ALA A 339 9.59 49.44 -0.06
N MET A 340 9.76 49.96 1.16
CA MET A 340 10.63 51.09 1.48
C MET A 340 12.13 50.73 1.55
N GLN A 341 12.49 49.47 1.69
CA GLN A 341 13.90 49.06 1.81
C GLN A 341 14.69 49.35 0.53
N THR A 342 16.01 49.47 0.62
CA THR A 342 16.87 49.61 -0.57
C THR A 342 17.25 48.23 -1.10
N ASP A 343 16.92 47.96 -2.36
CA ASP A 343 17.31 46.74 -3.09
C ASP A 343 17.21 47.00 -4.59
N ASP A 344 18.35 47.32 -5.20
CA ASP A 344 18.41 47.66 -6.63
C ASP A 344 18.01 46.49 -7.53
N THR A 345 18.17 45.24 -7.08
CA THR A 345 17.83 44.05 -7.88
C THR A 345 16.33 43.93 -8.15
N ASN A 346 15.52 44.44 -7.23
CA ASN A 346 14.05 44.47 -7.33
C ASN A 346 13.50 45.89 -7.46
N MET A 347 14.34 46.85 -7.86
CA MET A 347 13.98 48.26 -8.00
C MET A 347 13.34 48.86 -6.72
N ARG A 348 13.73 48.40 -5.53
CA ARG A 348 13.32 49.03 -4.26
C ARG A 348 14.31 50.14 -3.86
N PRO A 349 13.85 51.27 -3.30
CA PRO A 349 12.50 51.52 -2.80
C PRO A 349 11.44 51.63 -3.89
N TRP A 350 10.26 51.06 -3.65
CA TRP A 350 9.08 51.17 -4.50
C TRP A 350 8.32 52.46 -4.20
N ASN A 351 9.00 53.59 -4.38
CA ASN A 351 8.50 54.94 -4.13
C ASN A 351 7.75 55.57 -5.32
N THR A 352 7.54 54.80 -6.40
CA THR A 352 6.64 55.12 -7.50
C THR A 352 5.83 53.88 -7.87
N ARG A 353 4.66 54.06 -8.49
CA ARG A 353 3.84 52.93 -8.95
C ARG A 353 4.55 52.12 -10.02
N TYR A 354 5.25 52.80 -10.95
CA TYR A 354 6.12 52.17 -11.94
C TYR A 354 7.12 51.20 -11.30
N ARG A 355 7.90 51.68 -10.31
CA ARG A 355 8.91 50.84 -9.62
C ARG A 355 8.27 49.68 -8.87
N ALA A 356 7.10 49.91 -8.26
CA ALA A 356 6.39 48.88 -7.52
C ALA A 356 5.84 47.76 -8.41
N VAL A 357 5.30 48.10 -9.59
CA VAL A 357 4.81 47.12 -10.57
C VAL A 357 5.98 46.35 -11.19
N VAL A 358 6.99 47.04 -11.74
CA VAL A 358 8.12 46.37 -12.42
C VAL A 358 9.00 45.62 -11.42
N GLY A 359 9.39 46.27 -10.32
CA GLY A 359 10.23 45.69 -9.28
C GLY A 359 9.57 44.54 -8.53
N GLY A 360 8.26 44.66 -8.28
CA GLY A 360 7.47 43.58 -7.73
C GLY A 360 7.43 42.37 -8.66
N ALA A 361 7.21 42.57 -9.96
CA ALA A 361 7.22 41.50 -10.96
C ALA A 361 8.57 40.77 -11.01
N ILE A 362 9.70 41.50 -10.97
CA ILE A 362 11.05 40.91 -10.94
C ILE A 362 11.21 39.99 -9.71
N ASN A 363 10.80 40.45 -8.54
CA ASN A 363 10.90 39.63 -7.33
C ASN A 363 9.96 38.41 -7.36
N LEU A 364 8.78 38.54 -7.98
CA LEU A 364 7.81 37.44 -8.15
C LEU A 364 8.40 36.33 -9.02
N GLY A 365 8.98 36.67 -10.18
CA GLY A 365 9.52 35.68 -11.11
C GLY A 365 10.76 34.93 -10.59
N LYS A 366 11.55 35.56 -9.71
CA LYS A 366 12.86 35.08 -9.26
C LYS A 366 12.86 33.66 -8.68
N TRP A 367 11.85 33.30 -7.89
CA TRP A 367 11.92 32.11 -7.03
C TRP A 367 11.46 30.82 -7.71
N TYR A 368 10.48 30.89 -8.62
CA TYR A 368 9.87 29.69 -9.21
C TYR A 368 9.85 29.76 -10.73
N ILE A 369 9.14 30.74 -11.30
CA ILE A 369 8.94 30.90 -12.75
C ILE A 369 10.29 30.91 -13.49
N ASN A 370 11.22 31.78 -13.08
CA ASN A 370 12.52 31.92 -13.75
C ASN A 370 13.48 30.75 -13.50
N ARG A 371 13.12 29.81 -12.61
CA ARG A 371 13.83 28.54 -12.41
C ARG A 371 13.23 27.41 -13.24
N GLY A 372 12.19 27.69 -14.03
CA GLY A 372 11.43 26.72 -14.83
C GLY A 372 10.41 25.93 -14.02
N GLN A 373 9.89 26.52 -12.96
CA GLN A 373 8.65 26.10 -12.30
C GLN A 373 7.56 27.10 -12.68
N ASP A 374 7.25 27.16 -13.97
CA ASP A 374 6.46 28.21 -14.59
C ASP A 374 5.02 27.78 -14.88
N THR A 375 4.53 26.82 -14.12
CA THR A 375 3.11 26.47 -14.01
C THR A 375 2.84 26.15 -12.54
N ILE A 376 1.60 26.34 -12.07
CA ILE A 376 1.20 25.96 -10.70
C ILE A 376 1.51 24.47 -10.45
N TYR A 377 1.34 23.63 -11.47
CA TYR A 377 1.72 22.21 -11.42
C TYR A 377 3.22 22.03 -11.15
N TYR A 378 4.10 22.75 -11.85
CA TYR A 378 5.55 22.65 -11.63
C TYR A 378 6.05 23.35 -10.37
N GLU A 379 5.35 24.37 -9.88
CA GLU A 379 5.59 24.93 -8.56
C GLU A 379 5.35 23.88 -7.46
N LYS A 380 4.33 23.03 -7.60
CA LYS A 380 4.08 21.92 -6.66
C LYS A 380 5.03 20.76 -6.84
N PHE A 381 5.20 20.26 -8.07
CA PHE A 381 5.86 18.96 -8.26
C PHE A 381 7.36 19.07 -8.51
N ASP A 382 7.87 20.24 -8.89
CA ASP A 382 9.29 20.49 -9.21
C ASP A 382 9.91 19.35 -10.03
N ILE A 383 9.59 19.30 -11.32
CA ILE A 383 10.10 18.24 -12.22
C ILE A 383 11.62 18.27 -12.41
N LYS A 384 12.32 19.32 -11.96
CA LYS A 384 13.76 19.45 -12.11
C LYS A 384 14.51 18.78 -10.96
N ASN A 385 14.20 19.15 -9.72
CA ASN A 385 15.02 18.73 -8.58
C ASN A 385 14.22 18.17 -7.40
N PHE A 386 12.88 18.15 -7.48
CA PHE A 386 11.96 17.68 -6.43
C PHE A 386 12.11 18.31 -5.04
N SER A 387 12.92 19.36 -4.90
CA SER A 387 13.34 19.90 -3.61
C SER A 387 12.88 21.33 -3.39
N HIS A 388 12.49 22.04 -4.45
CA HIS A 388 12.04 23.42 -4.38
C HIS A 388 10.53 23.53 -4.66
N GLN A 389 9.72 22.83 -3.86
CA GLN A 389 8.28 22.81 -4.04
C GLN A 389 7.62 23.97 -3.27
N TYR A 390 6.78 24.74 -3.95
CA TYR A 390 6.06 25.88 -3.36
C TYR A 390 5.06 25.44 -2.28
N MET A 391 4.56 24.21 -2.38
CA MET A 391 3.47 23.68 -1.57
C MET A 391 3.73 22.22 -1.21
N THR A 392 3.31 21.81 -0.01
CA THR A 392 3.35 20.41 0.44
C THR A 392 2.04 19.67 0.13
N ASN A 393 0.89 20.35 0.16
CA ASN A 393 -0.41 19.76 -0.18
C ASN A 393 -0.43 19.23 -1.62
N VAL A 394 -0.61 17.92 -1.76
CA VAL A 394 -0.57 17.21 -3.05
C VAL A 394 -1.67 17.65 -4.02
N LEU A 395 -2.81 18.12 -3.51
CA LEU A 395 -3.93 18.62 -4.32
C LEU A 395 -3.97 20.15 -4.42
N ALA A 396 -2.95 20.87 -3.93
CA ALA A 396 -2.94 22.33 -4.01
C ALA A 396 -3.05 22.89 -5.44
N PRO A 397 -2.42 22.29 -6.48
CA PRO A 397 -2.59 22.76 -7.85
C PRO A 397 -4.04 22.79 -8.31
N ARG A 398 -4.85 21.81 -7.87
CA ARG A 398 -6.28 21.73 -8.20
C ARG A 398 -7.06 22.90 -7.59
N SER A 399 -6.83 23.21 -6.32
CA SER A 399 -7.48 24.35 -5.67
C SER A 399 -7.01 25.69 -6.23
N GLU A 400 -5.72 25.83 -6.54
CA GLU A 400 -5.17 27.06 -7.11
C GLU A 400 -5.64 27.28 -8.54
N ALA A 401 -5.75 26.24 -9.38
CA ALA A 401 -6.34 26.36 -10.71
C ALA A 401 -7.78 26.90 -10.68
N THR A 402 -8.56 26.46 -9.68
CA THR A 402 -9.93 26.97 -9.48
C THR A 402 -9.93 28.46 -9.16
N ARG A 403 -8.96 28.93 -8.36
CA ARG A 403 -8.80 30.35 -8.03
C ARG A 403 -8.30 31.15 -9.23
N ALA A 404 -7.33 30.62 -9.97
CA ALA A 404 -6.79 31.22 -11.18
C ALA A 404 -7.89 31.44 -12.23
N LYS A 405 -8.70 30.42 -12.54
CA LYS A 405 -9.86 30.58 -13.44
C LYS A 405 -10.78 31.70 -13.02
N LYS A 406 -11.12 31.79 -11.73
CA LYS A 406 -12.05 32.81 -11.21
C LYS A 406 -11.53 34.24 -11.37
N ALA A 407 -10.22 34.42 -11.56
CA ALA A 407 -9.64 35.74 -11.82
C ALA A 407 -9.92 36.23 -13.25
N TYR A 408 -10.33 35.35 -14.17
CA TYR A 408 -10.61 35.69 -15.56
C TYR A 408 -12.13 35.80 -15.80
N SER A 409 -12.55 36.89 -16.44
CA SER A 409 -13.95 37.02 -16.88
C SER A 409 -14.24 36.08 -18.05
N THR A 410 -15.51 35.74 -18.27
CA THR A 410 -15.93 34.95 -19.45
C THR A 410 -15.49 35.60 -20.76
N SER A 411 -15.53 36.94 -20.84
CA SER A 411 -15.04 37.68 -22.01
C SER A 411 -13.54 37.47 -22.21
N THR A 412 -12.76 37.56 -21.13
CA THR A 412 -11.32 37.34 -21.15
C THR A 412 -10.98 35.93 -21.63
N LEU A 413 -11.64 34.91 -21.08
CA LEU A 413 -11.43 33.50 -21.43
C LEU A 413 -11.68 33.21 -22.92
N ASN A 414 -12.68 33.88 -23.51
CA ASN A 414 -13.06 33.70 -24.92
C ASN A 414 -12.22 34.52 -25.92
N ASN A 415 -11.65 35.64 -25.48
CA ASN A 415 -11.01 36.62 -26.36
C ASN A 415 -9.49 36.76 -26.14
N THR A 416 -8.89 35.92 -25.32
CA THR A 416 -7.46 35.98 -25.00
C THR A 416 -6.81 34.63 -25.28
N THR A 417 -5.65 34.64 -25.92
CA THR A 417 -4.82 33.45 -26.12
C THR A 417 -4.15 33.08 -24.80
N PHE A 418 -4.47 31.90 -24.28
CA PHE A 418 -3.76 31.31 -23.13
C PHE A 418 -2.88 30.17 -23.60
N LYS A 419 -1.69 30.05 -23.02
CA LYS A 419 -0.77 28.94 -23.28
C LYS A 419 -0.73 27.99 -22.09
N PHE A 420 -1.11 26.74 -22.32
CA PHE A 420 -1.06 25.69 -21.32
C PHE A 420 0.09 24.72 -21.63
N THR A 421 1.06 24.63 -20.75
CA THR A 421 2.20 23.71 -20.84
C THR A 421 1.88 22.46 -20.04
N ILE A 422 1.53 21.38 -20.74
CA ILE A 422 0.95 20.17 -20.16
C ILE A 422 2.02 19.07 -20.11
N PRO A 423 2.38 18.55 -18.91
CA PRO A 423 3.39 17.52 -18.78
C PRO A 423 3.01 16.23 -19.52
N VAL A 424 3.99 15.63 -20.20
CA VAL A 424 3.90 14.27 -20.75
C VAL A 424 5.12 13.51 -20.24
N TYR A 425 4.88 12.49 -19.42
CA TYR A 425 5.93 11.66 -18.84
C TYR A 425 6.19 10.42 -19.70
N ASP A 426 7.43 9.93 -19.66
CA ASP A 426 7.78 8.64 -20.24
C ASP A 426 7.14 7.51 -19.43
N ASN A 427 6.72 6.44 -20.11
CA ASN A 427 6.15 5.23 -19.49
C ASN A 427 4.91 5.49 -18.60
N MET A 428 4.09 6.50 -18.93
CA MET A 428 2.83 6.72 -18.24
C MET A 428 1.89 5.51 -18.32
N PRO A 429 1.06 5.26 -17.29
CA PRO A 429 0.02 4.25 -17.34
C PRO A 429 -0.92 4.47 -18.53
N SER A 430 -1.31 3.38 -19.19
CA SER A 430 -2.18 3.45 -20.38
C SER A 430 -3.56 4.04 -20.07
N SER A 431 -4.05 3.83 -18.85
CA SER A 431 -5.27 4.44 -18.33
C SER A 431 -4.95 5.57 -17.35
N ARG A 432 -5.93 6.44 -17.11
CA ARG A 432 -5.83 7.53 -16.16
C ARG A 432 -5.78 6.99 -14.72
N CYS A 433 -4.91 7.54 -13.88
CA CYS A 433 -4.91 7.22 -12.45
C CYS A 433 -6.14 7.85 -11.79
N VAL A 434 -7.08 7.04 -11.32
CA VAL A 434 -8.30 7.51 -10.65
C VAL A 434 -7.99 7.98 -9.23
N ILE A 435 -8.83 8.90 -8.72
CA ILE A 435 -8.74 9.31 -7.32
C ILE A 435 -9.12 8.12 -6.42
N PRO A 436 -8.35 7.80 -5.38
CA PRO A 436 -8.78 6.81 -4.39
C PRO A 436 -10.10 7.26 -3.74
N ASP A 437 -11.03 6.35 -3.45
CA ASP A 437 -12.37 6.68 -2.96
C ASP A 437 -12.78 5.92 -1.69
N GLY A 438 -11.90 5.08 -1.14
CA GLY A 438 -12.12 4.38 0.12
C GLY A 438 -11.99 5.31 1.34
N ASN A 439 -12.98 5.33 2.22
CA ASN A 439 -12.89 6.03 3.52
C ASN A 439 -12.84 5.07 4.72
N LYS A 440 -12.75 3.77 4.45
CA LYS A 440 -12.71 2.74 5.49
C LYS A 440 -11.28 2.49 5.94
N SER A 441 -11.09 2.24 7.22
CA SER A 441 -9.78 1.92 7.77
C SER A 441 -9.28 0.57 7.27
N SER A 442 -8.00 0.49 6.91
CA SER A 442 -7.29 -0.75 6.56
C SER A 442 -6.65 -1.43 7.77
N ASN A 443 -6.88 -0.94 8.99
CA ASN A 443 -6.18 -1.43 10.17
C ASN A 443 -6.75 -2.77 10.66
N ASN A 444 -5.99 -3.83 10.39
CA ASN A 444 -6.29 -5.21 10.76
C ASN A 444 -5.38 -5.75 11.90
N TRP A 445 -4.78 -4.89 12.72
CA TRP A 445 -3.90 -5.34 13.81
C TRP A 445 -4.69 -5.67 15.08
N LEU A 446 -4.15 -6.58 15.90
CA LEU A 446 -4.57 -6.75 17.29
C LEU A 446 -3.83 -5.76 18.19
N ARG A 447 -4.51 -5.25 19.21
CA ARG A 447 -3.91 -4.54 20.35
C ARG A 447 -3.70 -5.45 21.56
N GLY A 448 -4.32 -6.63 21.57
CA GLY A 448 -4.10 -7.63 22.62
C GLY A 448 -4.50 -9.03 22.15
N LEU A 449 -3.72 -10.02 22.57
CA LEU A 449 -3.99 -11.44 22.41
C LEU A 449 -3.55 -12.16 23.69
N SER A 450 -4.43 -12.97 24.28
CA SER A 450 -4.15 -13.74 25.49
C SER A 450 -4.90 -15.06 25.51
N VAL A 451 -4.38 -16.01 26.27
CA VAL A 451 -5.02 -17.30 26.56
C VAL A 451 -5.15 -17.43 28.07
N ASP A 452 -6.35 -17.75 28.54
CA ASP A 452 -6.66 -17.73 29.97
C ASP A 452 -5.80 -18.75 30.74
N GLY A 453 -4.99 -18.26 31.67
CA GLY A 453 -4.09 -19.08 32.48
C GLY A 453 -2.76 -19.46 31.83
N TYR A 454 -2.49 -19.03 30.59
CA TYR A 454 -1.28 -19.41 29.85
C TYR A 454 -0.56 -18.20 29.23
N SER A 455 0.77 -18.26 29.23
CA SER A 455 1.62 -17.28 28.53
C SER A 455 1.86 -17.72 27.09
N LEU A 456 1.70 -16.79 26.14
CA LEU A 456 2.14 -17.00 24.75
C LEU A 456 3.66 -16.91 24.64
N THR A 457 4.23 -17.73 23.75
CA THR A 457 5.64 -17.67 23.35
C THR A 457 5.72 -17.42 21.83
N PRO A 458 6.29 -16.27 21.39
CA PRO A 458 6.75 -15.15 22.23
C PRO A 458 5.60 -14.45 22.97
N THR A 459 5.90 -13.60 23.94
CA THR A 459 4.88 -12.69 24.52
C THR A 459 4.27 -11.84 23.40
N PHE A 460 2.98 -11.53 23.52
CA PHE A 460 2.24 -10.83 22.47
C PHE A 460 2.92 -9.52 22.04
N ALA A 461 3.11 -9.36 20.73
CA ALA A 461 3.52 -8.15 20.06
C ALA A 461 2.66 -7.98 18.79
N ALA A 462 2.15 -6.77 18.53
CA ALA A 462 1.10 -6.56 17.54
C ALA A 462 1.54 -6.89 16.10
N ASP A 463 2.85 -6.79 15.81
CA ASP A 463 3.49 -7.12 14.54
C ASP A 463 3.82 -8.62 14.38
N THR A 464 3.76 -9.40 15.46
CA THR A 464 4.02 -10.83 15.48
C THR A 464 2.73 -11.62 15.26
N THR A 465 2.73 -12.51 14.27
CA THR A 465 1.55 -13.27 13.84
C THR A 465 1.59 -14.74 14.21
N ASP A 466 2.69 -15.25 14.76
CA ASP A 466 2.83 -16.66 15.16
C ASP A 466 3.18 -16.79 16.64
N TYR A 467 2.41 -17.61 17.35
CA TYR A 467 2.55 -17.87 18.78
C TYR A 467 2.48 -19.36 19.10
N SER A 468 3.00 -19.73 20.26
CA SER A 468 2.94 -21.09 20.77
C SER A 468 2.70 -21.13 22.29
N LEU A 469 2.04 -22.18 22.77
CA LEU A 469 1.91 -22.49 24.20
C LEU A 469 1.75 -24.00 24.40
N ILE A 470 2.09 -24.49 25.59
CA ILE A 470 1.98 -25.90 25.97
C ILE A 470 0.99 -26.01 27.14
N VAL A 471 0.08 -26.96 27.07
CA VAL A 471 -0.86 -27.29 28.15
C VAL A 471 -0.66 -28.72 28.62
N ASP A 472 -1.00 -28.97 29.89
CA ASP A 472 -0.95 -30.31 30.47
C ASP A 472 -2.02 -31.24 29.87
N ASN A 473 -1.87 -32.54 30.08
CA ASN A 473 -2.73 -33.53 29.43
C ASN A 473 -4.20 -33.42 29.88
N ASP A 474 -4.46 -32.99 31.11
CA ASP A 474 -5.80 -32.81 31.69
C ASP A 474 -6.55 -31.58 31.14
N VAL A 475 -5.85 -30.65 30.48
CA VAL A 475 -6.42 -29.46 29.85
C VAL A 475 -7.04 -29.83 28.50
N THR A 476 -8.36 -30.05 28.48
CA THR A 476 -9.12 -30.43 27.29
C THR A 476 -9.52 -29.26 26.40
N GLY A 477 -9.37 -28.02 26.87
CA GLY A 477 -9.71 -26.83 26.13
C GLY A 477 -9.07 -25.58 26.72
N ILE A 478 -9.03 -24.51 25.93
CA ILE A 478 -8.53 -23.19 26.34
C ILE A 478 -9.49 -22.10 25.86
N ASP A 479 -9.50 -20.96 26.55
CA ASP A 479 -10.24 -19.77 26.14
C ASP A 479 -9.28 -18.71 25.60
N VAL A 480 -9.55 -18.20 24.40
CA VAL A 480 -8.70 -17.23 23.70
C VAL A 480 -9.40 -15.87 23.64
N SER A 481 -8.75 -14.87 24.24
CA SER A 481 -9.16 -13.47 24.19
C SER A 481 -8.30 -12.69 23.21
N ALA A 482 -8.94 -11.85 22.39
CA ALA A 482 -8.25 -10.95 21.47
C ALA A 482 -8.98 -9.60 21.39
N SER A 483 -8.26 -8.52 21.10
CA SER A 483 -8.84 -7.19 20.88
C SER A 483 -8.22 -6.54 19.65
N ALA A 484 -9.07 -6.01 18.75
CA ALA A 484 -8.61 -5.27 17.59
C ALA A 484 -8.03 -3.91 18.01
N ALA A 485 -7.04 -3.42 17.25
CA ALA A 485 -6.51 -2.07 17.41
C ALA A 485 -7.52 -1.02 16.94
N ASP A 486 -8.19 -1.28 15.81
CA ASP A 486 -9.24 -0.44 15.26
C ASP A 486 -10.62 -0.86 15.81
N THR A 487 -11.43 0.10 16.25
CA THR A 487 -12.76 -0.16 16.80
C THR A 487 -13.79 -0.60 15.75
N ASN A 488 -13.56 -0.28 14.48
CA ASN A 488 -14.41 -0.69 13.36
C ASN A 488 -14.01 -2.06 12.79
N ALA A 489 -12.87 -2.61 13.20
CA ALA A 489 -12.44 -3.94 12.80
C ALA A 489 -13.18 -5.04 13.58
N SER A 490 -13.40 -6.17 12.92
CA SER A 490 -13.98 -7.37 13.52
C SER A 490 -12.91 -8.43 13.74
N VAL A 491 -13.11 -9.30 14.74
CA VAL A 491 -12.18 -10.39 15.04
C VAL A 491 -12.96 -11.68 15.22
N SER A 492 -12.49 -12.73 14.56
CA SER A 492 -13.01 -14.10 14.68
C SER A 492 -11.96 -15.04 15.27
N GLY A 493 -12.39 -16.22 15.72
CA GLY A 493 -11.51 -17.21 16.36
C GLY A 493 -11.32 -17.05 17.87
N ARG A 494 -11.99 -16.09 18.51
CA ARG A 494 -12.01 -15.92 19.98
C ARG A 494 -12.87 -16.99 20.66
N GLY A 495 -12.73 -17.12 21.97
CA GLY A 495 -13.56 -17.98 22.82
C GLY A 495 -12.93 -19.34 23.07
N SER A 496 -13.77 -20.30 23.45
CA SER A 496 -13.35 -21.66 23.83
C SER A 496 -12.98 -22.53 22.63
N HIS A 497 -11.84 -23.21 22.74
CA HIS A 497 -11.33 -24.17 21.77
C HIS A 497 -11.04 -25.50 22.46
N GLU A 498 -11.60 -26.60 21.94
CA GLU A 498 -11.26 -27.95 22.37
C GLU A 498 -9.90 -28.38 21.82
N LEU A 499 -9.14 -29.13 22.61
CA LEU A 499 -7.79 -29.55 22.29
C LEU A 499 -7.70 -31.07 22.13
N SER A 500 -7.17 -31.51 20.99
CA SER A 500 -6.67 -32.87 20.81
C SER A 500 -5.31 -33.03 21.47
N VAL A 501 -4.98 -34.23 21.94
CA VAL A 501 -3.63 -34.53 22.43
C VAL A 501 -2.64 -34.35 21.27
N GLY A 502 -1.53 -33.66 21.52
CA GLY A 502 -0.57 -33.27 20.48
C GLY A 502 -0.78 -31.83 20.01
N ASP A 503 -0.51 -31.60 18.72
CA ASP A 503 -0.51 -30.26 18.12
C ASP A 503 -1.94 -29.81 17.75
N ASN A 504 -2.28 -28.56 18.07
CA ASN A 504 -3.52 -27.89 17.69
C ASN A 504 -3.19 -26.51 17.14
N THR A 505 -3.95 -26.03 16.16
CA THR A 505 -3.77 -24.71 15.56
C THR A 505 -5.05 -23.90 15.68
N ILE A 506 -4.94 -22.73 16.28
CA ILE A 506 -6.05 -21.78 16.45
C ILE A 506 -5.71 -20.50 15.67
N ASN A 507 -6.61 -20.10 14.77
CA ASN A 507 -6.45 -18.90 13.95
C ASN A 507 -7.37 -17.79 14.45
N ILE A 508 -6.77 -16.65 14.79
CA ILE A 508 -7.47 -15.42 15.13
C ILE A 508 -7.41 -14.49 13.92
N VAL A 509 -8.54 -14.31 13.24
CA VAL A 509 -8.61 -13.50 12.01
C VAL A 509 -9.21 -12.14 12.34
N VAL A 510 -8.43 -11.08 12.11
CA VAL A 510 -8.88 -9.70 12.17
C VAL A 510 -9.25 -9.25 10.76
N THR A 511 -10.46 -8.69 10.60
CA THR A 511 -10.93 -8.08 9.35
C THR A 511 -11.12 -6.59 9.59
N ALA A 512 -10.34 -5.76 8.91
CA ALA A 512 -10.45 -4.31 8.94
C ALA A 512 -11.77 -3.83 8.32
N GLU A 513 -12.07 -2.54 8.49
CA GLU A 513 -13.29 -1.95 7.96
C GLU A 513 -13.36 -2.02 6.42
N ASP A 514 -12.21 -1.83 5.75
CA ASP A 514 -12.07 -1.95 4.30
C ASP A 514 -12.12 -3.40 3.78
N GLY A 515 -12.18 -4.40 4.68
CA GLY A 515 -12.22 -5.82 4.36
C GLY A 515 -10.87 -6.51 4.27
N THR A 516 -9.75 -5.79 4.40
CA THR A 516 -8.42 -6.41 4.47
C THR A 516 -8.28 -7.26 5.74
N THR A 517 -7.63 -8.41 5.63
CA THR A 517 -7.54 -9.38 6.72
C THR A 517 -6.10 -9.64 7.17
N ARG A 518 -5.96 -9.97 8.46
CA ARG A 518 -4.71 -10.46 9.07
C ARG A 518 -5.04 -11.63 9.98
N THR A 519 -4.18 -12.66 9.94
CA THR A 519 -4.34 -13.86 10.76
C THR A 519 -3.21 -13.93 11.78
N TYR A 520 -3.57 -14.16 13.06
CA TYR A 520 -2.67 -14.48 14.15
C TYR A 520 -2.87 -15.95 14.53
N THR A 521 -1.80 -16.73 14.48
CA THR A 521 -1.81 -18.19 14.66
C THR A 521 -1.30 -18.55 16.05
N ILE A 522 -2.05 -19.36 16.80
CA ILE A 522 -1.61 -19.93 18.08
C ILE A 522 -1.46 -21.44 17.90
N ASN A 523 -0.23 -21.93 18.07
CA ASN A 523 0.10 -23.36 18.05
C ASN A 523 0.11 -23.90 19.49
N VAL A 524 -0.87 -24.74 19.82
CA VAL A 524 -1.05 -25.28 21.16
C VAL A 524 -0.64 -26.74 21.17
N VAL A 525 0.32 -27.09 22.05
CA VAL A 525 0.70 -28.49 22.27
C VAL A 525 0.07 -28.99 23.56
N ARG A 526 -0.88 -29.91 23.45
CA ARG A 526 -1.43 -30.64 24.60
C ARG A 526 -0.57 -31.87 24.88
N LYS A 527 0.00 -31.98 26.09
CA LYS A 527 0.85 -33.11 26.49
C LYS A 527 0.08 -34.44 26.41
N LYS A 528 0.82 -35.55 26.20
CA LYS A 528 0.30 -36.92 26.38
C LYS A 528 0.23 -37.24 27.89
N ALA A 529 -0.59 -38.21 28.28
CA ALA A 529 -0.65 -38.69 29.66
C ALA A 529 0.71 -39.27 30.10
N GLU A 530 1.15 -38.96 31.33
CA GLU A 530 2.33 -39.59 31.92
C GLU A 530 2.02 -41.06 32.31
N ASN A 531 2.95 -41.96 32.01
CA ASN A 531 2.84 -43.37 32.39
C ASN A 531 3.22 -43.56 33.88
N PRO A 532 2.58 -44.50 34.61
CA PRO A 532 2.91 -44.76 36.02
C PRO A 532 4.36 -45.26 36.20
N GLU A 533 4.95 -44.93 37.36
CA GLU A 533 6.33 -45.23 37.75
C GLU A 533 6.73 -46.72 37.57
N PRO A 534 8.01 -47.02 37.29
CA PRO A 534 8.49 -48.38 37.07
C PRO A 534 8.40 -49.26 38.35
N VAL A 535 7.91 -50.48 38.18
CA VAL A 535 7.93 -51.54 39.20
C VAL A 535 9.37 -52.07 39.31
N LYS A 536 10.05 -51.74 40.42
CA LYS A 536 11.41 -52.22 40.73
C LYS A 536 11.38 -53.67 41.25
N PRO A 537 12.41 -54.49 40.98
CA PRO A 537 12.49 -55.83 41.54
C PRO A 537 12.53 -55.78 43.07
N ASP A 538 11.76 -56.65 43.72
CA ASP A 538 11.79 -56.84 45.17
C ASP A 538 13.13 -57.44 45.58
N ASN A 539 14.07 -56.61 46.02
CA ASN A 539 15.28 -57.06 46.70
C ASN A 539 14.90 -57.50 48.12
N GLY A 540 14.22 -58.64 48.21
CA GLY A 540 13.91 -59.32 49.46
C GLY A 540 15.19 -59.70 50.19
N ASN A 541 15.66 -58.83 51.07
CA ASN A 541 16.72 -59.12 52.03
C ASN A 541 16.15 -60.02 53.14
N ASN A 542 15.92 -61.30 52.82
CA ASN A 542 15.46 -62.29 53.79
C ASN A 542 16.67 -63.13 54.25
N ASN A 543 17.33 -62.67 55.32
CA ASN A 543 18.21 -63.51 56.12
C ASN A 543 17.36 -64.58 56.82
N ASN A 544 17.12 -65.70 56.15
CA ASN A 544 16.81 -66.97 56.80
C ASN A 544 17.21 -68.14 55.87
N ASN A 545 18.19 -68.90 56.34
CA ASN A 545 18.63 -70.15 55.75
C ASN A 545 17.47 -71.16 55.60
N ASN A 546 17.59 -72.00 54.58
CA ASN A 546 16.76 -73.16 54.22
C ASN A 546 15.49 -72.89 53.39
N SER A 547 15.68 -72.69 52.08
CA SER A 547 14.89 -73.38 51.06
C SER A 547 15.67 -73.39 49.74
N SER A 548 15.98 -74.58 49.24
CA SER A 548 16.45 -74.82 47.87
C SER A 548 15.29 -74.63 46.89
N GLY A 549 14.82 -73.39 46.75
CA GLY A 549 13.89 -72.96 45.71
C GLY A 549 14.61 -71.99 44.79
N GLU A 550 14.51 -72.19 43.47
CA GLU A 550 15.05 -71.25 42.49
C GLU A 550 14.42 -69.86 42.71
N SER A 551 15.23 -68.80 42.74
CA SER A 551 14.73 -67.43 42.87
C SER A 551 14.26 -66.89 41.51
N ASP A 552 13.12 -66.18 41.50
CA ASP A 552 12.63 -65.42 40.34
C ASP A 552 13.68 -64.41 39.88
N GLY A 553 13.86 -64.29 38.57
CA GLY A 553 14.87 -63.40 38.01
C GLY A 553 15.10 -63.56 36.52
N PHE A 554 16.01 -62.75 36.01
CA PHE A 554 16.51 -62.81 34.63
C PHE A 554 17.97 -62.35 34.56
N SER A 555 18.67 -62.77 33.52
CA SER A 555 19.97 -62.22 33.12
C SER A 555 19.93 -61.86 31.64
N SER A 556 20.59 -60.77 31.27
CA SER A 556 20.59 -60.22 29.91
C SER A 556 21.97 -59.70 29.55
N ASN A 557 22.26 -59.65 28.26
CA ASN A 557 23.40 -58.93 27.69
C ASN A 557 23.14 -57.42 27.52
N LEU A 558 21.91 -56.97 27.77
CA LEU A 558 21.54 -55.55 27.79
C LEU A 558 22.02 -54.87 29.07
N ASN A 559 22.18 -53.55 29.01
CA ASN A 559 22.58 -52.73 30.14
C ASN A 559 21.33 -52.37 30.96
N VAL A 560 21.09 -53.11 32.03
CA VAL A 560 19.93 -52.93 32.91
C VAL A 560 20.30 -52.01 34.07
N ASP A 561 19.63 -50.86 34.14
CA ASP A 561 19.69 -49.92 35.26
C ASP A 561 18.45 -50.09 36.15
N ASN A 562 18.64 -50.81 37.27
CA ASN A 562 17.58 -51.07 38.23
C ASN A 562 17.15 -49.84 39.03
N ASP A 563 18.06 -48.88 39.21
CA ASP A 563 17.77 -47.70 40.04
C ASP A 563 16.85 -46.74 39.30
N ASN A 564 17.11 -46.56 38.00
CA ASN A 564 16.34 -45.69 37.11
C ASN A 564 15.21 -46.43 36.36
N GLY A 565 15.17 -47.76 36.39
CA GLY A 565 14.18 -48.55 35.66
C GLY A 565 14.36 -48.42 34.15
N ILE A 566 15.61 -48.42 33.67
CA ILE A 566 15.96 -48.21 32.27
C ILE A 566 16.74 -49.41 31.74
N VAL A 567 16.53 -49.74 30.47
CA VAL A 567 17.37 -50.70 29.75
C VAL A 567 17.94 -50.05 28.48
N THR A 568 19.27 -50.13 28.33
CA THR A 568 20.03 -49.62 27.16
C THR A 568 20.85 -50.75 26.52
N GLY A 569 21.62 -50.45 25.46
CA GLY A 569 22.35 -51.46 24.69
C GLY A 569 21.49 -52.17 23.63
N VAL A 570 20.28 -51.69 23.37
CA VAL A 570 19.41 -52.16 22.28
C VAL A 570 19.87 -51.51 20.96
N GLY A 571 20.25 -52.34 19.98
CA GLY A 571 20.66 -51.86 18.66
C GLY A 571 19.49 -51.28 17.85
N VAL A 572 19.74 -50.22 17.08
CA VAL A 572 18.76 -49.65 16.14
C VAL A 572 18.31 -50.72 15.15
N GLY A 573 16.99 -50.89 14.98
CA GLY A 573 16.41 -51.91 14.10
C GLY A 573 16.32 -53.33 14.70
N SER A 574 16.63 -53.52 15.98
CA SER A 574 16.41 -54.81 16.66
C SER A 574 14.92 -55.17 16.68
N SER A 575 14.59 -56.43 16.43
CA SER A 575 13.21 -56.93 16.58
C SER A 575 12.94 -57.32 18.04
N VAL A 576 11.67 -57.30 18.45
CA VAL A 576 11.23 -57.74 19.78
C VAL A 576 11.73 -59.16 20.08
N GLU A 577 11.60 -60.08 19.12
CA GLU A 577 12.07 -61.45 19.25
C GLU A 577 13.59 -61.52 19.51
N SER A 578 14.38 -60.71 18.80
CA SER A 578 15.83 -60.68 19.00
C SER A 578 16.23 -60.23 20.41
N ILE A 579 15.47 -59.30 20.98
CA ILE A 579 15.69 -58.80 22.34
C ILE A 579 15.28 -59.83 23.38
N LEU A 580 14.09 -60.42 23.25
CA LEU A 580 13.61 -61.40 24.23
C LEU A 580 14.44 -62.69 24.21
N ASN A 581 14.91 -63.15 23.03
CA ASN A 581 15.79 -64.31 22.91
C ASN A 581 17.18 -64.07 23.53
N GLY A 582 17.60 -62.81 23.72
CA GLY A 582 18.84 -62.45 24.41
C GLY A 582 18.77 -62.52 25.93
N ILE A 583 17.59 -62.81 26.50
CA ILE A 583 17.35 -62.84 27.94
C ILE A 583 17.21 -64.28 28.43
N THR A 584 17.92 -64.62 29.48
CA THR A 584 17.77 -65.90 30.19
C THR A 584 16.90 -65.68 31.44
N TYR A 585 15.84 -66.46 31.59
CA TYR A 585 14.91 -66.35 32.72
C TYR A 585 15.14 -67.48 33.73
N THR A 586 14.96 -67.20 35.02
CA THR A 586 15.04 -68.20 36.11
C THR A 586 13.67 -68.47 36.72
N ASN A 587 13.49 -69.65 37.35
CA ASN A 587 12.27 -70.05 38.06
C ASN A 587 10.95 -69.94 37.25
N GLY A 588 11.02 -70.04 35.92
CA GLY A 588 9.85 -69.94 35.03
C GLY A 588 9.34 -68.51 34.78
N CYS A 589 10.13 -67.50 35.10
CA CYS A 589 9.92 -66.13 34.61
C CYS A 589 9.91 -66.08 33.07
N TYR A 590 9.28 -65.04 32.52
CA TYR A 590 9.29 -64.76 31.09
C TYR A 590 9.15 -63.26 30.84
N GLY A 591 9.63 -62.78 29.70
CA GLY A 591 9.58 -61.36 29.34
C GLY A 591 8.58 -61.07 28.23
N LYS A 592 8.03 -59.86 28.26
CA LYS A 592 7.30 -59.26 27.14
C LYS A 592 7.79 -57.84 26.90
N LEU A 593 7.59 -57.37 25.68
CA LEU A 593 7.87 -55.99 25.32
C LEU A 593 6.53 -55.32 25.02
N LEU A 594 6.26 -54.22 25.70
CA LEU A 594 5.06 -53.42 25.50
C LEU A 594 5.46 -52.14 24.76
N ASN A 595 4.61 -51.67 23.85
CA ASN A 595 4.81 -50.37 23.21
C ASN A 595 4.56 -49.23 24.21
N SER A 596 4.77 -47.99 23.78
CA SER A 596 4.59 -46.80 24.64
C SER A 596 3.15 -46.62 25.17
N SER A 597 2.16 -47.27 24.55
CA SER A 597 0.75 -47.29 25.00
C SER A 597 0.41 -48.45 25.94
N GLY A 598 1.37 -49.32 26.27
CA GLY A 598 1.19 -50.47 27.15
C GLY A 598 0.61 -51.72 26.48
N SER A 599 0.49 -51.73 25.14
CA SER A 599 0.07 -52.95 24.40
C SER A 599 1.27 -53.82 24.09
N GLU A 600 1.09 -55.15 24.11
CA GLU A 600 2.14 -56.12 23.77
C GLU A 600 2.54 -55.99 22.30
N CYS A 601 3.86 -55.91 22.06
CA CYS A 601 4.42 -55.86 20.71
C CYS A 601 4.47 -57.26 20.08
N ALA A 602 4.33 -57.33 18.76
CA ALA A 602 4.54 -58.55 18.00
C ALA A 602 6.03 -58.92 17.94
N ALA A 603 6.33 -60.19 17.67
CA ALA A 603 7.69 -60.71 17.66
C ALA A 603 8.61 -60.02 16.63
N ASP A 604 8.05 -59.62 15.49
CA ASP A 604 8.72 -58.95 14.37
C ASP A 604 8.68 -57.42 14.44
N ASP A 605 8.01 -56.84 15.45
CA ASP A 605 8.01 -55.39 15.64
C ASP A 605 9.42 -54.88 15.93
N THR A 606 9.72 -53.67 15.44
CA THR A 606 10.98 -52.97 15.74
C THR A 606 10.90 -52.36 17.13
N VAL A 607 11.92 -52.61 17.95
CA VAL A 607 12.03 -52.03 19.29
C VAL A 607 12.42 -50.56 19.18
N ALA A 608 11.75 -49.71 19.97
CA ALA A 608 11.93 -48.26 19.97
C ALA A 608 12.09 -47.69 21.38
N THR A 609 12.68 -46.49 21.47
CA THR A 609 12.71 -45.72 22.73
C THR A 609 11.29 -45.50 23.25
N GLY A 610 11.10 -45.74 24.55
CA GLY A 610 9.80 -45.63 25.22
C GLY A 610 8.94 -46.90 25.15
N ASN A 611 9.40 -47.96 24.49
CA ASN A 611 8.89 -49.31 24.76
C ASN A 611 9.23 -49.74 26.19
N LYS A 612 8.51 -50.73 26.73
CA LYS A 612 8.68 -51.24 28.09
C LYS A 612 9.04 -52.72 28.07
N LEU A 613 10.20 -53.08 28.58
CA LEU A 613 10.56 -54.47 28.85
C LEU A 613 9.96 -54.87 30.21
N VAL A 614 9.00 -55.79 30.20
CA VAL A 614 8.31 -56.28 31.41
C VAL A 614 8.68 -57.74 31.62
N ILE A 615 9.20 -58.04 32.81
CA ILE A 615 9.52 -59.39 33.25
C ILE A 615 8.39 -59.86 34.17
N TYR A 616 7.82 -61.01 33.87
CA TYR A 616 6.75 -61.62 34.65
C TYR A 616 7.28 -62.84 35.41
N LYS A 617 6.69 -63.07 36.58
CA LYS A 617 6.80 -64.33 37.32
C LYS A 617 5.96 -65.41 36.62
N LYS A 618 6.19 -66.67 37.01
CA LYS A 618 5.42 -67.82 36.49
C LYS A 618 3.90 -67.70 36.71
N ASP A 619 3.47 -66.98 37.74
CA ASP A 619 2.05 -66.73 38.06
C ASP A 619 1.42 -65.57 37.26
N GLY A 620 2.22 -64.89 36.42
CA GLY A 620 1.79 -63.76 35.61
C GLY A 620 1.84 -62.39 36.32
N SER A 621 2.30 -62.32 37.57
CA SER A 621 2.57 -61.04 38.24
C SER A 621 3.87 -60.40 37.72
N ILE A 622 3.96 -59.07 37.76
CA ILE A 622 5.15 -58.34 37.29
C ILE A 622 6.29 -58.53 38.30
N TYR A 623 7.43 -59.01 37.81
CA TYR A 623 8.69 -59.09 38.55
C TYR A 623 9.47 -57.78 38.45
N ALA A 624 9.62 -57.24 37.24
CA ALA A 624 10.34 -55.99 36.99
C ALA A 624 9.86 -55.33 35.68
N GLN A 625 10.01 -54.01 35.59
CA GLN A 625 9.69 -53.24 34.39
C GLN A 625 10.74 -52.19 34.11
N TYR A 626 11.17 -52.08 32.85
CA TYR A 626 12.18 -51.13 32.39
C TYR A 626 11.72 -50.36 31.14
N ASP A 627 11.98 -49.06 31.10
CA ASP A 627 11.86 -48.26 29.88
C ASP A 627 13.06 -48.51 28.97
N VAL A 628 12.79 -48.85 27.71
CA VAL A 628 13.81 -49.05 26.69
C VAL A 628 14.29 -47.69 26.20
N VAL A 629 15.61 -47.52 26.16
CA VAL A 629 16.28 -46.32 25.63
C VAL A 629 17.25 -46.73 24.54
N ILE A 630 17.00 -46.22 23.33
CA ILE A 630 17.91 -46.32 22.18
C ILE A 630 18.47 -44.91 21.96
N TYR A 631 19.75 -44.71 22.25
CA TYR A 631 20.41 -43.42 22.11
C TYR A 631 20.35 -42.95 20.65
N GLY A 632 19.74 -41.78 20.44
CA GLY A 632 19.48 -41.15 19.15
C GLY A 632 18.10 -41.41 18.55
N ASP A 633 17.30 -42.37 19.05
CA ASP A 633 15.87 -42.50 18.74
C ASP A 633 15.08 -41.66 19.75
N VAL A 634 14.93 -40.38 19.41
CA VAL A 634 14.40 -39.34 20.31
C VAL A 634 12.89 -39.21 20.14
N ASN A 635 12.36 -39.54 18.97
CA ASN A 635 10.93 -39.51 18.69
C ASN A 635 10.21 -40.84 19.03
N GLY A 636 10.95 -41.92 19.31
CA GLY A 636 10.43 -43.24 19.68
C GLY A 636 9.94 -44.07 18.51
N ASP A 637 10.51 -43.88 17.31
CA ASP A 637 10.12 -44.62 16.09
C ASP A 637 11.02 -45.82 15.77
N GLY A 638 12.03 -46.09 16.61
CA GLY A 638 12.97 -47.21 16.46
C GLY A 638 14.07 -46.96 15.43
N ARG A 639 14.16 -45.75 14.88
CA ARG A 639 15.16 -45.33 13.89
C ARG A 639 15.85 -44.05 14.36
N ILE A 640 17.03 -43.78 13.79
CA ILE A 640 17.77 -42.54 14.04
C ILE A 640 17.79 -41.75 12.74
N THR A 641 17.01 -40.67 12.70
CA THR A 641 16.75 -39.90 11.49
C THR A 641 16.89 -38.40 11.73
N SER A 642 16.72 -37.60 10.66
CA SER A 642 16.66 -36.14 10.79
C SER A 642 15.48 -35.65 11.64
N MET A 643 14.48 -36.51 11.90
CA MET A 643 13.36 -36.18 12.77
C MET A 643 13.82 -36.12 14.23
N ASP A 644 14.66 -37.04 14.68
CA ASP A 644 15.22 -37.05 16.04
C ASP A 644 16.07 -35.80 16.31
N MET A 645 16.87 -35.44 15.31
CA MET A 645 17.63 -34.18 15.30
C MET A 645 16.74 -32.95 15.48
N LEU A 646 15.54 -32.94 14.87
CA LEU A 646 14.56 -31.88 15.02
C LEU A 646 13.98 -31.85 16.45
N TYR A 647 13.74 -33.00 17.08
CA TYR A 647 13.23 -33.07 18.45
C TYR A 647 14.25 -32.54 19.45
N ILE A 648 15.52 -32.88 19.31
CA ILE A 648 16.61 -32.28 20.10
C ILE A 648 16.65 -30.76 19.90
N LYS A 649 16.57 -30.28 18.66
CA LYS A 649 16.54 -28.84 18.36
C LYS A 649 15.36 -28.14 19.05
N ARG A 650 14.17 -28.74 19.03
CA ARG A 650 12.99 -28.20 19.70
C ARG A 650 13.14 -28.19 21.22
N HIS A 651 13.85 -29.17 21.80
CA HIS A 651 14.18 -29.18 23.23
C HIS A 651 15.13 -28.04 23.62
N ILE A 652 16.24 -27.89 22.90
CA ILE A 652 17.25 -26.85 23.15
C ILE A 652 16.66 -25.45 23.02
N LEU A 653 15.75 -25.26 22.06
CA LEU A 653 15.07 -23.98 21.83
C LEU A 653 13.88 -23.73 22.78
N TYR A 654 13.63 -24.64 23.73
CA TYR A 654 12.47 -24.60 24.62
C TYR A 654 11.11 -24.57 23.90
N ILE A 655 11.08 -25.02 22.64
CA ILE A 655 9.86 -25.14 21.82
C ILE A 655 9.07 -26.39 22.21
N LYS A 656 9.75 -27.49 22.56
CA LYS A 656 9.15 -28.73 23.05
C LYS A 656 10.15 -29.48 23.92
N THR A 657 9.90 -29.59 25.22
CA THR A 657 10.81 -30.28 26.14
C THR A 657 10.64 -31.79 26.09
N LEU A 658 11.77 -32.51 26.10
CA LEU A 658 11.83 -33.96 26.22
C LEU A 658 11.85 -34.36 27.71
N SER A 659 11.38 -35.56 28.03
CA SER A 659 11.39 -36.12 29.38
C SER A 659 11.60 -37.64 29.37
N GLY A 660 11.97 -38.20 30.53
CA GLY A 660 12.13 -39.64 30.73
C GLY A 660 13.09 -40.30 29.73
N ALA A 661 12.70 -41.46 29.22
CA ALA A 661 13.45 -42.24 28.23
C ALA A 661 13.86 -41.44 26.98
N TYR A 662 13.00 -40.53 26.51
CA TYR A 662 13.27 -39.72 25.31
C TYR A 662 14.30 -38.61 25.56
N LEU A 663 14.32 -38.05 26.78
CA LEU A 663 15.38 -37.10 27.17
C LEU A 663 16.72 -37.83 27.27
N LEU A 664 16.74 -39.02 27.87
CA LEU A 664 17.96 -39.81 27.94
C LEU A 664 18.43 -40.27 26.56
N ALA A 665 17.51 -40.64 25.66
CA ALA A 665 17.84 -40.96 24.27
C ALA A 665 18.43 -39.76 23.50
N ALA A 666 18.06 -38.54 23.88
CA ALA A 666 18.60 -37.31 23.28
C ALA A 666 20.00 -36.95 23.78
N ASP A 667 20.44 -37.47 24.94
CA ASP A 667 21.81 -37.35 25.45
C ASP A 667 22.73 -38.39 24.76
N THR A 668 23.00 -38.15 23.49
CA THR A 668 23.72 -39.07 22.61
C THR A 668 25.23 -39.13 22.87
N ASN A 669 25.80 -38.14 23.54
CA ASN A 669 27.19 -38.16 24.00
C ASN A 669 27.34 -38.62 25.47
N LYS A 670 26.23 -38.83 26.19
CA LYS A 670 26.14 -39.37 27.55
C LYS A 670 26.84 -38.47 28.57
N ASP A 671 26.75 -37.15 28.38
CA ASP A 671 27.33 -36.15 29.30
C ASP A 671 26.32 -35.58 30.31
N SER A 672 25.08 -36.09 30.29
CA SER A 672 23.93 -35.68 31.11
C SER A 672 23.28 -34.33 30.70
N ASP A 673 23.76 -33.66 29.65
CA ASP A 673 23.22 -32.39 29.16
C ASP A 673 22.82 -32.46 27.68
N VAL A 674 21.53 -32.30 27.37
CA VAL A 674 21.09 -32.28 25.97
C VAL A 674 21.37 -30.92 25.32
N THR A 675 22.36 -30.90 24.42
CA THR A 675 22.84 -29.68 23.77
C THR A 675 22.94 -29.81 22.26
N SER A 676 23.40 -28.73 21.60
CA SER A 676 23.71 -28.78 20.16
C SER A 676 24.78 -29.83 19.80
N MET A 677 25.55 -30.31 20.79
CA MET A 677 26.51 -31.39 20.58
C MET A 677 25.79 -32.71 20.27
N ASP A 678 24.69 -33.02 20.96
CA ASP A 678 23.92 -34.24 20.70
C ASP A 678 23.31 -34.28 19.31
N MET A 679 22.82 -33.12 18.87
CA MET A 679 22.35 -32.91 17.52
C MET A 679 23.43 -33.25 16.48
N LEU A 680 24.70 -32.94 16.78
CA LEU A 680 25.84 -33.29 15.92
C LEU A 680 26.10 -34.81 15.88
N TYR A 681 25.94 -35.53 16.99
CA TYR A 681 26.09 -36.98 17.03
C TYR A 681 25.00 -37.68 16.21
N ILE A 682 23.74 -37.24 16.29
CA ILE A 682 22.66 -37.72 15.41
C ILE A 682 23.02 -37.46 13.94
N LYS A 683 23.47 -36.24 13.61
CA LYS A 683 23.88 -35.91 12.24
C LYS A 683 25.02 -36.82 11.74
N ARG A 684 26.01 -37.14 12.57
CA ARG A 684 27.12 -38.04 12.21
C ARG A 684 26.66 -39.49 12.03
N HIS A 685 25.66 -39.93 12.79
CA HIS A 685 25.03 -41.23 12.63
C HIS A 685 24.34 -41.33 11.26
N ILE A 686 23.47 -40.37 10.94
CA ILE A 686 22.68 -40.36 9.69
C ILE A 686 23.58 -40.29 8.44
N LEU A 687 24.74 -39.66 8.55
CA LEU A 687 25.70 -39.52 7.46
C LEU A 687 26.70 -40.68 7.37
N ASP A 688 26.51 -41.76 8.15
CA ASP A 688 27.41 -42.91 8.24
C ASP A 688 28.88 -42.54 8.57
N ILE A 689 29.09 -41.41 9.26
CA ILE A 689 30.42 -40.93 9.65
C ILE A 689 30.86 -41.60 10.95
N LYS A 690 29.94 -41.71 11.92
CA LYS A 690 30.17 -42.37 13.20
C LYS A 690 28.82 -42.73 13.82
N TYR A 691 28.60 -44.02 14.08
CA TYR A 691 27.39 -44.48 14.75
C TYR A 691 27.38 -44.15 16.24
N ILE A 692 26.18 -43.88 16.75
CA ILE A 692 25.92 -43.65 18.18
C ILE A 692 26.02 -44.98 18.91
N GLN A 693 26.76 -44.98 20.02
CA GLN A 693 26.95 -46.17 20.85
C GLN A 693 25.76 -46.36 21.78
N GLN A 694 25.11 -47.53 21.66
CA GLN A 694 23.95 -47.91 22.46
C GLN A 694 24.33 -48.26 23.89
#